data_AF-A0A5C1ACD9-F1
#
_entry.id   AF-A0A5C1ACD9-F1
#
_cell.length_a   1.000
_cell.length_b   1.000
_cell.length_c   1.000
_cell.angle_alpha   90.00
_cell.angle_beta   90.00
_cell.angle_gamma   90.00
#
_symmetry.space_group_name_H-M   'P 1'
#
loop_
_entity.id
_entity.type
_entity.pdbx_description
1 polymer ?
#
loop_
_entity_poly.entity_id
_entity_poly.type
_entity_poly.pdbx_seq_one_letter_code
_entity_poly.pdbx_strand_id
1 'polypeptide(L)'
;MLTLRSLPWRSLSFHWRGNLAVLLAAVLSSAVLTGALFVGDSLRGSLRTKAERQLNGVTAAWTGNRLIRTTTAEGSDAVPALVLQGSLVNENAADFATVPRVVVIGLTSAGFERFGLKLPEAGLRAVVGSRVADKCEAKAGDKLRLSVQQFSNIPRSSIMSKRTTDATAITATLTVTEILPPDYPANDFGLLPNPAPPLNVFVPLEALQKKILPDNPGRVNALFAFGPAAADVNAALETSLDLPDWGLRLRTRRDPPTGNRVTDRQLPYLALESDRLLLEPAVLDAADAATKELGLRSARTTAYLAIDIAHGKKAVPYSIVAAVDPTAAAPLGPFQPPGPPLTDDEIVLADWPESPIRDAKPGDTITLKFFAPDVESGEKTVTADFKLRGKIPLAGVAADPTLTPPFPGITDKLDIATWQPPFTFDRTRIRPNDVHDKFWKDYRTTPKAYVNRATGEKLFSSRFGSVTSLRIAPATGETPEQTAAKLRPLLRAKLTPAAGGIVVENVRDRLLTASHGGTDFGGLFLGFSFFLIVSALLLVGLMFRLNVERRAKEVGSFLAAGYRPRTVLRLLLGEGLMLSAVGAALGVGVAVVYARFLLHVLTDLWPDPTVGTFLQPHTTPVSAALGFVLTVLMTGLTIWLAVRKLVRIAPPTLLRGQTDVAEPDPHARRRWTTVLLVVCLLAAVGSLVGGGFIANPDFRALSFFGGGSLLFAAGLILVRRWLTASHGLAKSVGDLSVRNAGRFPGRSVLTVFLIGSATFLLVAVESFRRKPDHDFGDKTGGSGGFNLLVESDVPLFNRLDQKAGRDDVLTGLDVYFQDRAAKNPTGPDKAALMADAEAKLNAITTSIPVRVVAGDDASCLNLYQAGRPRLLGVPDDLIERGGFRFAATEPFEGTNPWVLLKKPQPDGAVPVFAEQNTVMWMLKTDVGGTVNVQDEAGRPVKCRIVGTLIDSVFQSELVMADEHLRRLHPREEGFRLQLVETKPEAAGDVAKVLTAGLSDSGVAVTPSRERVAAFQAVVGTYLTTFQLLGALGLLLGLLGLAVVILRGVWERVGEFALLRAVGYPVGIIRRLVLQENLVLLSLGVALGLAAAVLSVLPHLALGGSLPWKGVGILLVGVFAVGMIVVTLATRGAARVPILSALRKE
;
A
#
# COMPACT_ATOMS: atom_id res chain seq x y z
N MET A 1 -18.26 -68.02 -2.60
CA MET A 1 -16.87 -67.99 -2.09
C MET A 1 -16.51 -66.56 -1.66
N LEU A 2 -16.10 -66.36 -0.40
CA LEU A 2 -15.66 -65.06 0.11
C LEU A 2 -14.27 -64.75 -0.45
N THR A 3 -14.17 -63.80 -1.38
CA THR A 3 -12.86 -63.30 -1.82
C THR A 3 -12.40 -62.19 -0.87
N LEU A 4 -11.10 -62.10 -0.59
CA LEU A 4 -10.47 -61.05 0.22
C LEU A 4 -10.82 -59.61 -0.24
N ARG A 5 -11.28 -59.43 -1.49
CA ARG A 5 -11.74 -58.16 -2.05
C ARG A 5 -13.19 -57.78 -1.69
N SER A 6 -14.05 -58.77 -1.42
CA SER A 6 -15.48 -58.56 -1.08
C SER A 6 -15.74 -58.35 0.41
N LEU A 7 -14.79 -58.74 1.27
CA LEU A 7 -14.90 -58.69 2.72
C LEU A 7 -15.03 -57.27 3.31
N PRO A 8 -14.26 -56.25 2.86
CA PRO A 8 -14.37 -54.89 3.40
C PRO A 8 -15.78 -54.30 3.25
N TRP A 9 -16.41 -54.47 2.09
CA TRP A 9 -17.75 -53.94 1.81
C TRP A 9 -18.83 -54.52 2.72
N ARG A 10 -18.78 -55.84 2.96
CA ARG A 10 -19.74 -56.50 3.87
C ARG A 10 -19.50 -56.11 5.32
N SER A 11 -18.24 -56.03 5.75
CA SER A 11 -17.86 -55.54 7.10
C SER A 11 -18.34 -54.11 7.35
N LEU A 12 -18.24 -53.24 6.35
CA LEU A 12 -18.73 -51.86 6.42
C LEU A 12 -20.23 -51.78 6.69
N SER A 13 -21.02 -52.60 5.99
CA SER A 13 -22.49 -52.65 6.14
C SER A 13 -22.92 -53.20 7.50
N PHE A 14 -22.24 -54.23 8.00
CA PHE A 14 -22.60 -54.88 9.26
C PHE A 14 -22.28 -54.00 10.48
N HIS A 15 -21.15 -53.26 10.44
CA HIS A 15 -20.71 -52.37 11.52
C HIS A 15 -21.02 -50.88 11.27
N TRP A 16 -22.07 -50.58 10.50
CA TRP A 16 -22.37 -49.22 10.01
C TRP A 16 -22.39 -48.15 11.12
N ARG A 17 -22.89 -48.46 12.33
CA ARG A 17 -22.96 -47.51 13.45
C ARG A 17 -21.59 -47.02 13.92
N GLY A 18 -20.62 -47.93 14.02
CA GLY A 18 -19.25 -47.59 14.40
C GLY A 18 -18.51 -46.87 13.27
N ASN A 19 -18.80 -47.29 12.03
CA ASN A 19 -18.21 -46.70 10.83
C ASN A 19 -18.73 -45.27 10.58
N LEU A 20 -19.97 -44.96 10.93
CA LEU A 20 -20.55 -43.62 10.82
C LEU A 20 -19.79 -42.58 11.65
N ALA A 21 -19.36 -42.93 12.87
CA ALA A 21 -18.59 -42.00 13.71
C ALA A 21 -17.20 -41.69 13.12
N VAL A 22 -16.55 -42.69 12.53
CA VAL A 22 -15.26 -42.52 11.82
C VAL A 22 -15.47 -41.68 10.56
N LEU A 23 -16.54 -41.97 9.80
CA LEU A 23 -16.91 -41.21 8.61
C LEU A 23 -17.12 -39.74 8.94
N LEU A 24 -17.93 -39.41 9.95
CA LEU A 24 -18.19 -38.03 10.36
C LEU A 24 -16.91 -37.30 10.81
N ALA A 25 -16.01 -37.97 11.52
CA ALA A 25 -14.73 -37.38 11.90
C ALA A 25 -13.81 -37.14 10.68
N ALA A 26 -13.83 -38.04 9.68
CA ALA A 26 -13.10 -37.87 8.42
C ALA A 26 -13.70 -36.73 7.57
N VAL A 27 -15.04 -36.60 7.53
CA VAL A 27 -15.75 -35.47 6.91
C VAL A 27 -15.30 -34.16 7.52
N LEU A 28 -15.27 -34.06 8.85
CA LEU A 28 -14.85 -32.84 9.54
C LEU A 28 -13.38 -32.49 9.25
N SER A 29 -12.50 -33.49 9.29
CA SER A 29 -11.07 -33.29 8.96
C SER A 29 -10.88 -32.76 7.54
N SER A 30 -11.62 -33.31 6.58
CA SER A 30 -11.58 -32.87 5.19
C SER A 30 -12.23 -31.50 4.98
N ALA A 31 -13.34 -31.23 5.67
CA ALA A 31 -14.05 -29.96 5.60
C ALA A 31 -13.17 -28.79 6.06
N VAL A 32 -12.45 -28.96 7.17
CA VAL A 32 -11.54 -27.94 7.71
C VAL A 32 -10.33 -27.76 6.78
N LEU A 33 -9.69 -28.87 6.38
CA LEU A 33 -8.48 -28.83 5.53
C LEU A 33 -8.76 -28.22 4.15
N THR A 34 -9.77 -28.75 3.46
CA THR A 34 -10.14 -28.27 2.12
C THR A 34 -10.77 -26.88 2.21
N GLY A 35 -11.51 -26.60 3.28
CA GLY A 35 -12.10 -25.30 3.55
C GLY A 35 -11.08 -24.19 3.66
N ALA A 36 -9.97 -24.41 4.36
CA ALA A 36 -8.86 -23.45 4.43
C ALA A 36 -8.27 -23.14 3.05
N LEU A 37 -8.15 -24.15 2.17
CA LEU A 37 -7.69 -23.94 0.79
C LEU A 37 -8.71 -23.15 -0.04
N PHE A 38 -10.00 -23.46 0.10
CA PHE A 38 -11.07 -22.74 -0.60
C PHE A 38 -11.20 -21.29 -0.18
N VAL A 39 -10.89 -20.93 1.08
CA VAL A 39 -10.82 -19.52 1.51
C VAL A 39 -9.71 -18.79 0.74
N GLY A 40 -8.55 -19.42 0.56
CA GLY A 40 -7.46 -18.87 -0.27
C GLY A 40 -7.83 -18.72 -1.75
N ASP A 41 -8.48 -19.74 -2.32
CA ASP A 41 -9.01 -19.69 -3.69
C ASP A 41 -10.04 -18.57 -3.87
N SER A 42 -10.93 -18.41 -2.89
CA SER A 42 -12.00 -17.40 -2.90
C SER A 42 -11.44 -16.00 -2.92
N LEU A 43 -10.40 -15.72 -2.14
CA LEU A 43 -9.75 -14.41 -2.15
C LEU A 43 -9.07 -14.14 -3.51
N ARG A 44 -8.22 -15.06 -3.99
CA ARG A 44 -7.49 -14.88 -5.27
C ARG A 44 -8.45 -14.77 -6.46
N GLY A 45 -9.49 -15.60 -6.49
CA GLY A 45 -10.53 -15.56 -7.52
C GLY A 45 -11.34 -14.27 -7.49
N SER A 46 -11.69 -13.78 -6.30
CA SER A 46 -12.43 -12.52 -6.12
C SER A 46 -11.60 -11.31 -6.52
N LEU A 47 -10.33 -11.25 -6.10
CA LEU A 47 -9.41 -10.17 -6.49
C LEU A 47 -9.15 -10.18 -8.00
N ARG A 48 -8.99 -11.35 -8.62
CA ARG A 48 -8.85 -11.46 -10.07
C ARG A 48 -10.09 -10.97 -10.81
N THR A 49 -11.27 -11.44 -10.41
CA THR A 49 -12.56 -11.03 -11.02
C THR A 49 -12.77 -9.52 -10.86
N LYS A 50 -12.44 -8.98 -9.68
CA LYS A 50 -12.48 -7.55 -9.42
C LYS A 50 -11.48 -6.79 -10.28
N ALA A 51 -10.24 -7.25 -10.42
CA ALA A 51 -9.24 -6.60 -11.27
C ALA A 51 -9.69 -6.54 -12.73
N GLU A 52 -10.27 -7.62 -13.26
CA GLU A 52 -10.82 -7.63 -14.62
C GLU A 52 -12.00 -6.65 -14.78
N ARG A 53 -12.89 -6.61 -13.80
CA ARG A 53 -14.01 -5.65 -13.76
C ARG A 53 -13.54 -4.20 -13.62
N GLN A 54 -12.56 -3.94 -12.76
CA GLN A 54 -11.95 -2.63 -12.49
C GLN A 54 -11.26 -2.06 -13.73
N LEU A 55 -10.77 -2.89 -14.64
CA LEU A 55 -10.16 -2.41 -15.87
C LEU A 55 -11.18 -2.05 -16.94
N ASN A 56 -12.43 -2.52 -16.81
CA ASN A 56 -13.51 -2.30 -17.77
C ASN A 56 -13.08 -2.53 -19.24
N GLY A 57 -12.31 -3.60 -19.48
CA GLY A 57 -11.78 -3.95 -20.80
C GLY A 57 -10.45 -3.31 -21.19
N VAL A 58 -9.94 -2.33 -20.44
CA VAL A 58 -8.62 -1.72 -20.70
C VAL A 58 -7.50 -2.71 -20.39
N THR A 59 -6.70 -3.05 -21.38
CA THR A 59 -5.59 -4.02 -21.29
C THR A 59 -4.26 -3.32 -21.05
N ALA A 60 -4.06 -2.17 -21.70
CA ALA A 60 -2.87 -1.36 -21.61
C ALA A 60 -3.23 0.13 -21.52
N ALA A 61 -2.42 0.91 -20.81
CA ALA A 61 -2.66 2.33 -20.65
C ALA A 61 -1.36 3.12 -20.47
N TRP A 62 -1.38 4.37 -20.93
CA TRP A 62 -0.44 5.39 -20.50
C TRP A 62 -1.20 6.48 -19.76
N THR A 63 -0.62 7.00 -18.68
CA THR A 63 -1.07 8.18 -17.95
C THR A 63 0.15 9.00 -17.56
N GLY A 64 0.15 10.31 -17.78
CA GLY A 64 1.31 11.15 -17.44
C GLY A 64 0.95 12.58 -17.06
N ASN A 65 1.96 13.32 -16.57
CA ASN A 65 1.84 14.75 -16.24
C ASN A 65 2.06 15.66 -17.46
N ARG A 66 2.41 15.07 -18.62
CA ARG A 66 2.59 15.78 -19.90
C ARG A 66 1.34 15.66 -20.76
N LEU A 67 1.00 16.75 -21.42
CA LEU A 67 -0.09 16.82 -22.39
C LEU A 67 0.43 16.53 -23.81
N ILE A 68 -0.17 15.55 -24.49
CA ILE A 68 0.10 15.20 -25.90
C ILE A 68 -1.13 15.49 -26.77
N ARG A 69 -0.97 15.60 -28.09
CA ARG A 69 -2.10 15.82 -29.01
C ARG A 69 -3.06 14.64 -29.01
N THR A 70 -4.35 14.90 -29.13
CA THR A 70 -5.42 13.88 -29.27
C THR A 70 -5.24 12.95 -30.48
N THR A 71 -4.62 13.43 -31.56
CA THR A 71 -4.32 12.66 -32.78
C THR A 71 -3.06 11.78 -32.65
N THR A 72 -2.42 11.76 -31.48
CA THR A 72 -1.26 10.89 -31.25
C THR A 72 -1.74 9.44 -31.18
N ALA A 73 -0.97 8.51 -31.76
CA ALA A 73 -1.33 7.10 -31.89
C ALA A 73 -2.64 6.84 -32.68
N GLU A 74 -3.06 7.78 -33.52
CA GLU A 74 -4.19 7.61 -34.44
C GLU A 74 -3.93 6.42 -35.39
N GLY A 75 -4.94 5.56 -35.58
CA GLY A 75 -4.80 4.30 -36.33
C GLY A 75 -4.45 3.07 -35.46
N SER A 76 -4.19 3.25 -34.16
CA SER A 76 -4.13 2.16 -33.19
C SER A 76 -5.49 1.93 -32.49
N ASP A 77 -5.60 0.89 -31.64
CA ASP A 77 -6.78 0.64 -30.79
C ASP A 77 -6.81 1.53 -29.52
N ALA A 78 -5.97 2.57 -29.45
CA ALA A 78 -5.91 3.47 -28.32
C ALA A 78 -7.01 4.54 -28.37
N VAL A 79 -7.72 4.70 -27.26
CA VAL A 79 -8.67 5.78 -27.02
C VAL A 79 -7.96 6.91 -26.25
N PRO A 80 -7.85 8.12 -26.82
CA PRO A 80 -7.31 9.26 -26.09
C PRO A 80 -8.29 9.75 -25.01
N ALA A 81 -7.74 10.04 -23.83
CA ALA A 81 -8.52 10.45 -22.67
C ALA A 81 -7.81 11.54 -21.86
N LEU A 82 -8.60 12.36 -21.17
CA LEU A 82 -8.08 13.33 -20.19
C LEU A 82 -8.48 12.86 -18.80
N VAL A 83 -7.51 12.38 -18.01
CA VAL A 83 -7.72 11.89 -16.65
C VAL A 83 -7.21 12.94 -15.67
N LEU A 84 -8.13 13.51 -14.89
CA LEU A 84 -7.85 14.55 -13.92
C LEU A 84 -8.29 14.08 -12.53
N GLN A 85 -7.50 14.42 -11.52
CA GLN A 85 -7.90 14.29 -10.13
C GLN A 85 -8.40 15.66 -9.63
N GLY A 86 -9.50 15.66 -8.90
CA GLY A 86 -10.12 16.88 -8.40
C GLY A 86 -11.19 16.63 -7.33
N SER A 87 -11.94 17.68 -7.04
CA SER A 87 -13.04 17.65 -6.07
C SER A 87 -14.35 18.11 -6.69
N LEU A 88 -15.45 17.67 -6.08
CA LEU A 88 -16.80 18.11 -6.43
C LEU A 88 -17.47 18.77 -5.23
N VAL A 89 -18.19 19.86 -5.49
CA VAL A 89 -19.12 20.47 -4.54
C VAL A 89 -20.50 20.47 -5.17
N ASN A 90 -21.49 19.92 -4.47
CA ASN A 90 -22.88 20.02 -4.92
C ASN A 90 -23.41 21.43 -4.63
N GLU A 91 -23.61 22.23 -5.69
CA GLU A 91 -24.11 23.60 -5.57
C GLU A 91 -25.57 23.66 -5.13
N ASN A 92 -26.31 22.55 -5.25
CA ASN A 92 -27.69 22.44 -4.81
C ASN A 92 -27.81 22.00 -3.33
N ALA A 93 -26.76 21.40 -2.75
CA ALA A 93 -26.77 20.96 -1.35
C ALA A 93 -26.74 22.14 -0.36
N ALA A 94 -27.27 21.92 0.85
CA ALA A 94 -27.34 22.94 1.90
C ALA A 94 -25.96 23.29 2.49
N ASP A 95 -25.11 22.27 2.70
CA ASP A 95 -23.83 22.41 3.41
C ASP A 95 -22.61 22.56 2.49
N PHE A 96 -22.81 22.64 1.16
CA PHE A 96 -21.73 22.69 0.15
C PHE A 96 -20.65 21.63 0.41
N ALA A 97 -21.05 20.40 0.74
CA ALA A 97 -20.11 19.34 1.08
C ALA A 97 -19.15 19.07 -0.09
N THR A 98 -17.86 19.26 0.17
CA THR A 98 -16.79 18.95 -0.78
C THR A 98 -16.49 17.46 -0.75
N VAL A 99 -16.54 16.82 -1.90
CA VAL A 99 -16.10 15.43 -2.09
C VAL A 99 -14.75 15.45 -2.80
N PRO A 100 -13.64 15.22 -2.07
CA PRO A 100 -12.30 15.13 -2.66
C PRO A 100 -12.07 13.77 -3.32
N ARG A 101 -10.94 13.63 -4.03
CA ARG A 101 -10.44 12.43 -4.72
C ARG A 101 -11.37 11.90 -5.81
N VAL A 102 -12.04 12.81 -6.49
CA VAL A 102 -12.85 12.51 -7.67
C VAL A 102 -11.92 12.36 -8.87
N VAL A 103 -12.09 11.27 -9.61
CA VAL A 103 -11.38 11.01 -10.88
C VAL A 103 -12.30 11.42 -12.02
N VAL A 104 -11.96 12.52 -12.68
CA VAL A 104 -12.67 13.01 -13.85
C VAL A 104 -12.02 12.47 -15.11
N ILE A 105 -12.81 11.77 -15.92
CA ILE A 105 -12.37 11.06 -17.11
C ILE A 105 -13.06 11.69 -18.33
N GLY A 106 -12.32 12.50 -19.06
CA GLY A 106 -12.69 13.04 -20.35
C GLY A 106 -12.53 11.99 -21.45
N LEU A 107 -13.63 11.57 -22.08
CA LEU A 107 -13.63 10.54 -23.13
C LEU A 107 -14.13 11.08 -24.47
N THR A 108 -13.56 10.57 -25.57
CA THR A 108 -14.12 10.74 -26.92
C THR A 108 -15.43 9.97 -27.06
N SER A 109 -16.17 10.20 -28.14
CA SER A 109 -17.37 9.41 -28.47
C SER A 109 -17.08 7.90 -28.53
N ALA A 110 -15.98 7.51 -29.18
CA ALA A 110 -15.51 6.12 -29.20
C ALA A 110 -15.17 5.61 -27.79
N GLY A 111 -14.62 6.46 -26.92
CA GLY A 111 -14.36 6.12 -25.52
C GLY A 111 -15.63 5.84 -24.73
N PHE A 112 -16.68 6.66 -24.89
CA PHE A 112 -17.98 6.41 -24.27
C PHE A 112 -18.55 5.05 -24.71
N GLU A 113 -18.51 4.75 -26.01
CA GLU A 113 -18.96 3.45 -26.56
C GLU A 113 -18.18 2.26 -25.98
N ARG A 114 -16.84 2.34 -25.94
CA ARG A 114 -15.98 1.27 -25.40
C ARG A 114 -16.21 1.02 -23.90
N PHE A 115 -16.56 2.06 -23.14
CA PHE A 115 -16.94 1.95 -21.73
C PHE A 115 -18.43 1.55 -21.54
N GLY A 116 -19.19 1.39 -22.63
CA GLY A 116 -20.64 1.10 -22.63
C GLY A 116 -21.52 2.27 -22.17
N LEU A 117 -20.96 3.48 -22.08
CA LEU A 117 -21.63 4.68 -21.57
C LEU A 117 -22.39 5.39 -22.68
N LYS A 118 -23.51 6.01 -22.34
CA LYS A 118 -24.23 6.92 -23.25
C LYS A 118 -23.51 8.26 -23.32
N LEU A 119 -23.25 8.74 -24.53
CA LEU A 119 -22.65 10.06 -24.75
C LEU A 119 -23.65 11.16 -24.33
N PRO A 120 -23.30 12.05 -23.38
CA PRO A 120 -24.13 13.19 -23.03
C PRO A 120 -24.29 14.18 -24.20
N GLU A 121 -25.40 14.92 -24.22
CA GLU A 121 -25.61 16.04 -25.15
C GLU A 121 -24.54 17.14 -24.98
N ALA A 122 -24.47 18.06 -25.94
CA ALA A 122 -23.49 19.14 -25.95
C ALA A 122 -23.46 19.98 -24.65
N GLY A 123 -22.25 20.40 -24.25
CA GLY A 123 -22.00 21.17 -23.02
C GLY A 123 -21.19 20.38 -22.00
N LEU A 124 -20.89 20.99 -20.84
CA LEU A 124 -20.16 20.33 -19.76
C LEU A 124 -21.11 19.47 -18.92
N ARG A 125 -21.58 18.38 -19.54
CA ARG A 125 -22.50 17.40 -18.97
C ARG A 125 -21.75 16.13 -18.60
N ALA A 126 -22.11 15.51 -17.46
CA ALA A 126 -21.37 14.39 -16.92
C ALA A 126 -22.27 13.17 -16.64
N VAL A 127 -21.70 11.98 -16.85
CA VAL A 127 -22.22 10.72 -16.30
C VAL A 127 -21.48 10.47 -14.99
N VAL A 128 -22.23 10.37 -13.90
CA VAL A 128 -21.67 10.32 -12.54
C VAL A 128 -21.77 8.91 -12.00
N GLY A 129 -20.67 8.41 -11.43
CA GLY A 129 -20.70 7.11 -10.76
C GLY A 129 -21.59 7.13 -9.52
N SER A 130 -22.22 6.00 -9.18
CA SER A 130 -23.19 5.94 -8.08
C SER A 130 -22.63 6.46 -6.75
N ARG A 131 -21.38 6.11 -6.43
CA ARG A 131 -20.71 6.52 -5.18
C ARG A 131 -20.43 8.02 -5.11
N VAL A 132 -20.18 8.65 -6.26
CA VAL A 132 -20.03 10.10 -6.33
C VAL A 132 -21.37 10.76 -6.08
N ALA A 133 -22.43 10.24 -6.70
CA ALA A 133 -23.79 10.72 -6.48
C ALA A 133 -24.22 10.57 -5.01
N ASP A 134 -23.94 9.43 -4.38
CA ASP A 134 -24.25 9.19 -2.96
C ASP A 134 -23.50 10.16 -2.05
N LYS A 135 -22.19 10.36 -2.27
CA LYS A 135 -21.37 11.26 -1.43
C LYS A 135 -21.67 12.74 -1.66
N CYS A 136 -22.01 13.14 -2.88
CA CYS A 136 -22.38 14.50 -3.20
C CYS A 136 -23.88 14.79 -2.94
N GLU A 137 -24.66 13.77 -2.57
CA GLU A 137 -26.13 13.82 -2.55
C GLU A 137 -26.73 14.33 -3.88
N ALA A 138 -26.11 13.96 -5.00
CA ALA A 138 -26.44 14.48 -6.33
C ALA A 138 -27.53 13.66 -7.03
N LYS A 139 -28.40 14.35 -7.77
CA LYS A 139 -29.44 13.79 -8.64
C LYS A 139 -29.21 14.19 -10.09
N ALA A 140 -29.85 13.48 -11.02
CA ALA A 140 -29.87 13.89 -12.42
C ALA A 140 -30.48 15.30 -12.55
N GLY A 141 -29.78 16.19 -13.26
CA GLY A 141 -30.11 17.60 -13.40
C GLY A 141 -29.38 18.55 -12.44
N ASP A 142 -28.75 18.03 -11.38
CA ASP A 142 -28.02 18.87 -10.42
C ASP A 142 -26.74 19.46 -11.02
N LYS A 143 -26.30 20.58 -10.44
CA LYS A 143 -25.06 21.26 -10.80
C LYS A 143 -23.99 20.95 -9.76
N LEU A 144 -22.90 20.35 -10.23
CA LEU A 144 -21.72 20.11 -9.39
C LEU A 144 -20.61 21.05 -9.85
N ARG A 145 -20.01 21.76 -8.90
CA ARG A 145 -18.80 22.54 -9.15
C ARG A 145 -17.61 21.59 -9.08
N LEU A 146 -16.97 21.40 -10.22
CA LEU A 146 -15.72 20.66 -10.35
C LEU A 146 -14.55 21.61 -10.11
N SER A 147 -13.61 21.20 -9.26
CA SER A 147 -12.30 21.83 -9.16
C SER A 147 -11.21 20.81 -9.50
N VAL A 148 -10.29 21.17 -10.39
CA VAL A 148 -9.17 20.32 -10.83
C VAL A 148 -7.89 21.14 -10.93
N GLN A 149 -6.75 20.46 -10.96
CA GLN A 149 -5.46 21.11 -11.15
C GLN A 149 -5.41 21.82 -12.52
N GLN A 150 -5.02 23.10 -12.51
CA GLN A 150 -4.73 23.86 -13.72
C GLN A 150 -3.33 23.47 -14.24
N PHE A 151 -3.24 23.07 -15.50
CA PHE A 151 -1.95 22.79 -16.14
C PHE A 151 -1.22 24.10 -16.42
N SER A 152 0.05 24.16 -16.03
CA SER A 152 0.96 25.25 -16.37
C SER A 152 2.02 24.74 -17.34
N ASN A 153 2.31 25.51 -18.38
CA ASN A 153 3.46 25.22 -19.26
C ASN A 153 4.78 25.47 -18.53
N ILE A 154 4.81 26.44 -17.61
CA ILE A 154 6.00 26.80 -16.84
C ILE A 154 5.96 26.04 -15.52
N PRO A 155 7.05 25.33 -15.12
CA PRO A 155 7.08 24.62 -13.84
C PRO A 155 6.73 25.54 -12.69
N ARG A 156 5.86 25.09 -11.79
CA ARG A 156 5.37 25.89 -10.66
C ARG A 156 6.47 26.20 -9.65
N SER A 157 7.51 25.37 -9.54
CA SER A 157 8.68 25.65 -8.71
C SER A 157 9.64 26.69 -9.30
N SER A 158 9.44 27.07 -10.57
CA SER A 158 10.08 28.27 -11.13
C SER A 158 9.52 29.52 -10.45
N ILE A 159 10.38 30.52 -10.23
CA ILE A 159 9.94 31.86 -9.79
C ILE A 159 9.05 32.55 -10.84
N MET A 160 9.09 32.04 -12.08
CA MET A 160 8.33 32.53 -13.23
C MET A 160 6.93 31.91 -13.32
N SER A 161 6.43 31.25 -12.27
CA SER A 161 5.06 30.72 -12.22
C SER A 161 4.31 31.20 -10.99
N LYS A 162 2.99 31.42 -11.13
CA LYS A 162 2.10 31.68 -9.99
C LYS A 162 1.85 30.38 -9.19
N ARG A 163 1.73 30.53 -7.86
CA ARG A 163 1.59 29.42 -6.89
C ARG A 163 0.41 29.56 -5.92
N THR A 164 -0.37 30.62 -6.06
CA THR A 164 -1.58 30.86 -5.27
C THR A 164 -2.66 29.85 -5.65
N THR A 165 -3.56 29.53 -4.72
CA THR A 165 -4.59 28.49 -4.90
C THR A 165 -5.49 28.73 -6.11
N ASP A 166 -5.84 29.99 -6.38
CA ASP A 166 -6.60 30.44 -7.56
C ASP A 166 -5.84 30.28 -8.89
N ALA A 167 -4.52 30.13 -8.83
CA ALA A 167 -3.66 29.88 -9.99
C ALA A 167 -3.27 28.40 -10.14
N THR A 168 -3.52 27.56 -9.13
CA THR A 168 -3.22 26.12 -9.15
C THR A 168 -4.45 25.27 -9.44
N ALA A 169 -5.64 25.76 -9.11
CA ALA A 169 -6.91 25.12 -9.39
C ALA A 169 -7.72 25.88 -10.46
N ILE A 170 -8.47 25.15 -11.28
CA ILE A 170 -9.46 25.70 -12.20
C ILE A 170 -10.82 25.07 -11.92
N THR A 171 -11.85 25.90 -11.81
CA THR A 171 -13.21 25.46 -11.49
C THR A 171 -14.12 25.50 -12.71
N ALA A 172 -15.05 24.54 -12.79
CA ALA A 172 -16.08 24.50 -13.80
C ALA A 172 -17.37 23.85 -13.27
N THR A 173 -18.53 24.39 -13.63
CA THR A 173 -19.82 23.79 -13.25
C THR A 173 -20.25 22.73 -14.26
N LEU A 174 -20.35 21.48 -13.81
CA LEU A 174 -20.88 20.37 -14.59
C LEU A 174 -22.33 20.08 -14.24
N THR A 175 -23.10 19.59 -15.22
CA THR A 175 -24.50 19.17 -15.01
C THR A 175 -24.61 17.66 -15.07
N VAL A 176 -25.22 17.05 -14.04
CA VAL A 176 -25.42 15.60 -13.97
C VAL A 176 -26.46 15.18 -15.01
N THR A 177 -26.06 14.34 -15.96
CA THR A 177 -26.97 13.82 -17.00
C THR A 177 -27.56 12.47 -16.60
N GLU A 178 -26.72 11.58 -16.11
CA GLU A 178 -27.07 10.21 -15.73
C GLU A 178 -26.23 9.80 -14.51
N ILE A 179 -26.84 9.02 -13.63
CA ILE A 179 -26.15 8.36 -12.51
C ILE A 179 -26.07 6.88 -12.84
N LEU A 180 -24.86 6.32 -12.82
CA LEU A 180 -24.66 4.91 -13.14
C LEU A 180 -25.30 4.01 -12.08
N PRO A 181 -25.90 2.86 -12.48
CA PRO A 181 -26.30 1.82 -11.54
C PRO A 181 -25.11 1.35 -10.69
N PRO A 182 -25.27 1.02 -9.39
CA PRO A 182 -24.15 0.66 -8.51
C PRO A 182 -23.30 -0.51 -9.00
N ASP A 183 -23.89 -1.44 -9.75
CA ASP A 183 -23.25 -2.63 -10.30
C ASP A 183 -22.55 -2.39 -11.65
N TYR A 184 -22.65 -1.20 -12.23
CA TYR A 184 -22.04 -0.88 -13.52
C TYR A 184 -20.50 -0.86 -13.45
N PRO A 185 -19.77 -1.57 -14.34
CA PRO A 185 -18.29 -1.71 -14.25
C PRO A 185 -17.52 -0.40 -14.26
N ALA A 186 -17.99 0.62 -14.98
CA ALA A 186 -17.34 1.92 -15.05
C ALA A 186 -17.26 2.65 -13.67
N ASN A 187 -18.13 2.31 -12.71
CA ASN A 187 -18.00 2.80 -11.32
C ASN A 187 -16.71 2.34 -10.64
N ASP A 188 -16.18 1.19 -11.06
CA ASP A 188 -14.98 0.60 -10.49
C ASP A 188 -13.74 0.90 -11.33
N PHE A 189 -13.87 1.65 -12.44
CA PHE A 189 -12.76 1.85 -13.38
C PHE A 189 -11.54 2.50 -12.72
N GLY A 190 -10.39 1.83 -12.74
CA GLY A 190 -9.14 2.38 -12.22
C GLY A 190 -7.92 1.58 -12.64
N LEU A 191 -6.76 2.23 -12.73
CA LEU A 191 -5.51 1.63 -13.23
C LEU A 191 -4.56 1.14 -12.12
N LEU A 192 -4.86 1.47 -10.87
CA LEU A 192 -4.07 1.09 -9.69
C LEU A 192 -4.74 -0.08 -8.97
N PRO A 193 -3.98 -1.08 -8.47
CA PRO A 193 -4.53 -2.20 -7.71
C PRO A 193 -5.04 -1.72 -6.35
N ASN A 194 -6.34 -1.40 -6.25
CA ASN A 194 -6.96 -0.89 -5.03
C ASN A 194 -8.29 -1.61 -4.76
N PRO A 195 -8.53 -2.16 -3.55
CA PRO A 195 -9.82 -2.72 -3.19
C PRO A 195 -10.88 -1.63 -3.00
N ALA A 196 -10.51 -0.41 -2.63
CA ALA A 196 -11.46 0.69 -2.57
C ALA A 196 -11.74 1.18 -4.00
N PRO A 197 -13.00 1.17 -4.45
CA PRO A 197 -13.33 1.63 -5.78
C PRO A 197 -13.25 3.17 -5.88
N PRO A 198 -12.83 3.71 -7.03
CA PRO A 198 -12.63 5.15 -7.21
C PRO A 198 -13.95 5.93 -7.34
N LEU A 199 -13.84 7.25 -7.22
CA LEU A 199 -14.93 8.19 -7.37
C LEU A 199 -14.94 8.75 -8.79
N ASN A 200 -15.47 7.97 -9.74
CA ASN A 200 -15.39 8.29 -11.17
C ASN A 200 -16.50 9.21 -11.66
N VAL A 201 -16.13 10.15 -12.53
CA VAL A 201 -17.03 11.01 -13.29
C VAL A 201 -16.60 11.05 -14.74
N PHE A 202 -17.51 10.78 -15.67
CA PHE A 202 -17.21 10.71 -17.10
C PHE A 202 -17.79 11.94 -17.81
N VAL A 203 -16.97 12.60 -18.62
CA VAL A 203 -17.32 13.86 -19.30
C VAL A 203 -16.90 13.78 -20.77
N PRO A 204 -17.65 14.38 -21.73
CA PRO A 204 -17.18 14.54 -23.10
C PRO A 204 -15.85 15.28 -23.16
N LEU A 205 -14.85 14.67 -23.81
CA LEU A 205 -13.48 15.17 -23.85
C LEU A 205 -13.40 16.60 -24.39
N GLU A 206 -14.08 16.91 -25.50
CA GLU A 206 -14.05 18.24 -26.11
C GLU A 206 -14.61 19.32 -25.18
N ALA A 207 -15.70 19.03 -24.47
CA ALA A 207 -16.31 19.97 -23.53
C ALA A 207 -15.39 20.22 -22.33
N LEU A 208 -14.74 19.16 -21.82
CA LEU A 208 -13.80 19.25 -20.71
C LEU A 208 -12.53 20.04 -21.12
N GLN A 209 -11.94 19.73 -22.27
CA GLN A 209 -10.77 20.44 -22.80
C GLN A 209 -11.05 21.93 -22.98
N LYS A 210 -12.20 22.29 -23.57
CA LYS A 210 -12.57 23.70 -23.81
C LYS A 210 -12.68 24.52 -22.51
N LYS A 211 -13.04 23.88 -21.39
CA LYS A 211 -13.21 24.56 -20.10
C LYS A 211 -11.96 24.53 -19.22
N ILE A 212 -11.26 23.40 -19.19
CA ILE A 212 -10.15 23.16 -18.26
C ILE A 212 -8.77 23.40 -18.90
N LEU A 213 -8.67 23.32 -20.23
CA LEU A 213 -7.43 23.54 -20.98
C LEU A 213 -7.57 24.68 -22.02
N PRO A 214 -7.90 25.92 -21.59
CA PRO A 214 -8.15 27.03 -22.52
C PRO A 214 -6.94 27.36 -23.40
N ASP A 215 -5.72 27.24 -22.85
CA ASP A 215 -4.47 27.55 -23.56
C ASP A 215 -3.94 26.38 -24.41
N ASN A 216 -4.47 25.17 -24.21
CA ASN A 216 -3.97 23.93 -24.82
C ASN A 216 -5.13 23.03 -25.31
N PRO A 217 -6.01 23.52 -26.21
CA PRO A 217 -7.13 22.72 -26.71
C PRO A 217 -6.65 21.49 -27.49
N GLY A 218 -7.42 20.40 -27.44
CA GLY A 218 -7.11 19.17 -28.18
C GLY A 218 -5.94 18.35 -27.63
N ARG A 219 -5.57 18.53 -26.35
CA ARG A 219 -4.53 17.77 -25.67
C ARG A 219 -5.09 16.78 -24.64
N VAL A 220 -4.37 15.68 -24.42
CA VAL A 220 -4.70 14.58 -23.50
C VAL A 220 -3.49 14.15 -22.69
N ASN A 221 -3.74 13.53 -21.54
CA ASN A 221 -2.69 12.99 -20.65
C ASN A 221 -2.85 11.49 -20.39
N ALA A 222 -3.77 10.83 -21.09
CA ALA A 222 -3.96 9.40 -21.01
C ALA A 222 -4.31 8.78 -22.37
N LEU A 223 -3.90 7.53 -22.54
CA LEU A 223 -4.29 6.66 -23.67
C LEU A 223 -4.75 5.32 -23.09
N PHE A 224 -5.93 4.85 -23.48
CA PHE A 224 -6.49 3.55 -23.06
C PHE A 224 -6.59 2.60 -24.24
N ALA A 225 -5.96 1.44 -24.17
CA ALA A 225 -6.05 0.39 -25.18
C ALA A 225 -6.90 -0.79 -24.66
N PHE A 226 -7.69 -1.39 -25.54
CA PHE A 226 -8.60 -2.51 -25.20
C PHE A 226 -8.13 -3.84 -25.81
N GLY A 227 -7.19 -3.81 -26.76
CA GLY A 227 -6.56 -4.96 -27.41
C GLY A 227 -5.21 -5.41 -26.81
N PRO A 228 -4.64 -6.53 -27.28
CA PRO A 228 -3.56 -7.24 -26.59
C PRO A 228 -2.15 -6.64 -26.70
N ALA A 229 -1.89 -5.57 -27.44
CA ALA A 229 -0.52 -5.10 -27.67
C ALA A 229 -0.30 -3.64 -27.28
N ALA A 230 0.14 -3.41 -26.04
CA ALA A 230 0.83 -2.18 -25.67
C ALA A 230 1.96 -1.83 -26.66
N ALA A 231 2.59 -2.86 -27.25
CA ALA A 231 3.61 -2.72 -28.28
C ALA A 231 3.11 -1.97 -29.52
N ASP A 232 1.88 -2.24 -30.00
CA ASP A 232 1.34 -1.60 -31.19
C ASP A 232 1.07 -0.11 -30.95
N VAL A 233 0.55 0.23 -29.76
CA VAL A 233 0.35 1.64 -29.37
C VAL A 233 1.69 2.35 -29.18
N ASN A 234 2.68 1.68 -28.57
CA ASN A 234 4.03 2.24 -28.44
C ASN A 234 4.70 2.47 -29.81
N ALA A 235 4.55 1.56 -30.77
CA ALA A 235 5.04 1.74 -32.14
C ALA A 235 4.31 2.90 -32.86
N ALA A 236 3.01 3.06 -32.64
CA ALA A 236 2.25 4.20 -33.16
C ALA A 236 2.70 5.52 -32.52
N LEU A 237 3.07 5.53 -31.23
CA LEU A 237 3.61 6.70 -30.53
C LEU A 237 4.97 7.14 -31.10
N GLU A 238 5.85 6.19 -31.41
CA GLU A 238 7.17 6.47 -32.01
C GLU A 238 7.06 7.23 -33.33
N THR A 239 6.02 6.99 -34.13
CA THR A 239 5.84 7.60 -35.45
C THR A 239 4.97 8.86 -35.43
N SER A 240 4.04 8.98 -34.48
CA SER A 240 3.05 10.08 -34.44
C SER A 240 3.46 11.28 -33.60
N LEU A 241 4.32 11.10 -32.58
CA LEU A 241 4.80 12.20 -31.73
C LEU A 241 5.58 13.26 -32.51
N ASP A 242 5.42 14.52 -32.13
CA ASP A 242 6.05 15.67 -32.78
C ASP A 242 6.49 16.71 -31.74
N LEU A 243 7.26 17.71 -32.16
CA LEU A 243 7.87 18.71 -31.28
C LEU A 243 6.88 19.38 -30.30
N PRO A 244 5.63 19.73 -30.69
CA PRO A 244 4.68 20.32 -29.76
C PRO A 244 4.21 19.37 -28.64
N ASP A 245 4.30 18.05 -28.78
CA ASP A 245 4.02 17.09 -27.70
C ASP A 245 5.12 17.12 -26.63
N TRP A 246 6.33 17.50 -27.04
CA TRP A 246 7.46 17.75 -26.16
C TRP A 246 7.46 19.16 -25.57
N GLY A 247 6.50 20.01 -25.95
CA GLY A 247 6.47 21.44 -25.59
C GLY A 247 7.59 22.23 -26.28
N LEU A 248 8.02 21.77 -27.45
CA LEU A 248 9.14 22.34 -28.20
C LEU A 248 8.63 23.09 -29.42
N ARG A 249 9.32 24.19 -29.72
CA ARG A 249 9.10 24.99 -30.93
C ARG A 249 10.41 25.34 -31.62
N LEU A 250 10.33 25.47 -32.94
CA LEU A 250 11.40 25.92 -33.81
C LEU A 250 11.06 27.32 -34.31
N ARG A 251 11.78 28.33 -33.82
CA ARG A 251 11.56 29.73 -34.17
C ARG A 251 12.56 30.17 -35.23
N THR A 252 12.07 30.64 -36.37
CA THR A 252 12.87 31.21 -37.48
C THR A 252 12.63 32.70 -37.69
N ARG A 253 11.63 33.27 -37.03
CA ARG A 253 11.19 34.66 -37.18
C ARG A 253 10.94 35.27 -35.81
N ARG A 254 10.97 36.60 -35.75
CA ARG A 254 10.66 37.33 -34.53
C ARG A 254 9.15 37.43 -34.35
N ASP A 255 8.67 37.06 -33.16
CA ASP A 255 7.25 37.22 -32.83
C ASP A 255 6.87 38.71 -32.84
N PRO A 256 5.74 39.10 -33.45
CA PRO A 256 5.29 40.48 -33.40
C PRO A 256 4.94 40.84 -31.95
N PRO A 257 5.36 42.01 -31.43
CA PRO A 257 4.77 42.51 -30.21
C PRO A 257 3.27 42.68 -30.48
N THR A 258 2.42 42.14 -29.60
CA THR A 258 0.96 42.26 -29.70
C THR A 258 0.58 43.71 -29.99
N GLY A 259 0.12 43.97 -31.22
CA GLY A 259 -0.16 45.30 -31.75
C GLY A 259 0.58 45.61 -33.06
N ASN A 260 0.00 45.19 -34.19
CA ASN A 260 0.10 45.67 -35.59
C ASN A 260 1.36 46.39 -36.16
N ARG A 261 2.52 46.44 -35.51
CA ARG A 261 3.78 46.90 -36.10
C ARG A 261 4.61 45.70 -36.53
N VAL A 262 4.23 45.16 -37.68
CA VAL A 262 4.99 44.13 -38.40
C VAL A 262 6.30 44.74 -38.89
N THR A 263 7.42 44.33 -38.30
CA THR A 263 8.64 44.15 -39.08
C THR A 263 9.01 42.68 -38.97
N ASP A 264 8.49 41.90 -39.92
CA ASP A 264 8.75 40.47 -40.11
C ASP A 264 10.22 40.29 -40.52
N ARG A 265 11.13 40.38 -39.54
CA ARG A 265 12.56 40.10 -39.75
C ARG A 265 12.82 38.64 -39.42
N GLN A 266 13.19 37.90 -40.46
CA GLN A 266 13.75 36.56 -40.39
C GLN A 266 15.00 36.57 -39.49
N LEU A 267 15.11 35.61 -38.59
CA LEU A 267 16.28 35.48 -37.73
C LEU A 267 17.46 34.98 -38.56
N PRO A 268 18.70 35.39 -38.26
CA PRO A 268 19.88 34.86 -38.94
C PRO A 268 20.23 33.44 -38.48
N TYR A 269 19.47 32.87 -37.55
CA TYR A 269 19.62 31.52 -37.01
C TYR A 269 18.25 30.89 -36.72
N LEU A 270 18.24 29.58 -36.50
CA LEU A 270 17.10 28.81 -36.01
C LEU A 270 17.19 28.66 -34.48
N ALA A 271 16.13 28.96 -33.73
CA ALA A 271 16.10 28.75 -32.29
C ALA A 271 15.18 27.58 -31.93
N LEU A 272 15.74 26.54 -31.30
CA LEU A 272 14.97 25.51 -30.61
C LEU A 272 14.70 25.98 -29.17
N GLU A 273 13.42 26.06 -28.82
CA GLU A 273 12.94 26.59 -27.54
C GLU A 273 11.88 25.67 -26.94
N SER A 274 11.67 25.83 -25.64
CA SER A 274 10.65 25.13 -24.87
C SER A 274 9.61 26.14 -24.37
N ASP A 275 8.33 25.77 -24.45
CA ASP A 275 7.23 26.51 -23.82
C ASP A 275 7.34 26.49 -22.28
N ARG A 276 8.22 25.64 -21.73
CA ARG A 276 8.57 25.55 -20.30
C ARG A 276 9.73 26.48 -19.89
N LEU A 277 10.17 27.38 -20.77
CA LEU A 277 11.36 28.24 -20.66
C LEU A 277 12.72 27.52 -20.69
N LEU A 278 12.82 26.29 -20.20
CA LEU A 278 14.05 25.50 -20.19
C LEU A 278 13.92 24.25 -21.07
N LEU A 279 15.00 23.92 -21.77
CA LEU A 279 15.13 22.70 -22.56
C LEU A 279 15.55 21.54 -21.65
N GLU A 280 14.78 20.45 -21.71
CA GLU A 280 15.06 19.23 -20.96
C GLU A 280 16.37 18.58 -21.46
N PRO A 281 17.16 17.92 -20.60
CA PRO A 281 18.43 17.29 -21.00
C PRO A 281 18.29 16.33 -22.19
N ALA A 282 17.26 15.48 -22.19
CA ALA A 282 16.99 14.56 -23.29
C ALA A 282 16.72 15.28 -24.63
N VAL A 283 16.13 16.48 -24.57
CA VAL A 283 15.89 17.31 -25.76
C VAL A 283 17.18 17.92 -26.26
N LEU A 284 18.04 18.42 -25.35
CA LEU A 284 19.34 18.95 -25.71
C LEU A 284 20.23 17.88 -26.35
N ASP A 285 20.27 16.68 -25.77
CA ASP A 285 21.05 15.55 -26.30
C ASP A 285 20.57 15.13 -27.68
N ALA A 286 19.24 15.04 -27.87
CA ALA A 286 18.65 14.75 -29.17
C ALA A 286 18.95 15.85 -30.21
N ALA A 287 18.92 17.11 -29.79
CA ALA A 287 19.20 18.24 -30.65
C ALA A 287 20.67 18.34 -31.05
N ASP A 288 21.59 18.11 -30.12
CA ASP A 288 23.02 18.08 -30.41
C ASP A 288 23.40 16.90 -31.29
N ALA A 289 22.78 15.73 -31.11
CA ALA A 289 22.95 14.60 -32.01
C ALA A 289 22.45 14.93 -33.43
N ALA A 290 21.28 15.55 -33.55
CA ALA A 290 20.70 15.91 -34.85
C ALA A 290 21.47 17.02 -35.58
N THR A 291 21.95 18.05 -34.87
CA THR A 291 22.78 19.12 -35.47
C THR A 291 24.13 18.58 -35.91
N LYS A 292 24.75 17.71 -35.12
CA LYS A 292 26.02 17.06 -35.47
C LYS A 292 25.87 16.17 -36.72
N GLU A 293 24.78 15.41 -36.82
CA GLU A 293 24.49 14.57 -38.00
C GLU A 293 24.33 15.40 -39.28
N LEU A 294 23.76 16.60 -39.19
CA LEU A 294 23.64 17.55 -40.31
C LEU A 294 24.86 18.44 -40.52
N GLY A 295 25.91 18.32 -39.69
CA GLY A 295 27.10 19.19 -39.77
C GLY A 295 26.81 20.67 -39.46
N LEU A 296 25.74 20.96 -38.70
CA LEU A 296 25.32 22.32 -38.35
C LEU A 296 26.07 22.83 -37.11
N ARG A 297 26.34 24.14 -37.07
CA ARG A 297 26.88 24.80 -35.87
C ARG A 297 25.73 25.17 -34.94
N SER A 298 25.82 24.81 -33.67
CA SER A 298 24.86 25.21 -32.63
C SER A 298 25.55 25.94 -31.48
N ALA A 299 24.80 26.80 -30.78
CA ALA A 299 25.22 27.50 -29.59
C ALA A 299 24.07 27.49 -28.56
N ARG A 300 24.36 27.00 -27.35
CA ARG A 300 23.44 27.01 -26.22
C ARG A 300 23.36 28.42 -25.64
N THR A 301 22.18 28.83 -25.18
CA THR A 301 21.97 30.14 -24.55
C THR A 301 21.05 30.00 -23.35
N THR A 302 21.43 30.67 -22.26
CA THR A 302 20.63 30.74 -21.04
C THR A 302 20.36 32.19 -20.73
N ALA A 303 19.11 32.63 -20.90
CA ALA A 303 18.66 33.97 -20.53
C ALA A 303 17.98 33.91 -19.15
N TYR A 304 18.38 34.79 -18.24
CA TYR A 304 17.82 34.84 -16.90
C TYR A 304 17.59 36.28 -16.42
N LEU A 305 16.58 36.47 -15.56
CA LEU A 305 16.24 37.77 -15.00
C LEU A 305 17.12 38.07 -13.77
N ALA A 306 17.96 39.09 -13.86
CA ALA A 306 18.62 39.68 -12.70
C ALA A 306 17.71 40.73 -12.06
N ILE A 307 17.56 40.63 -10.75
CA ILE A 307 16.94 41.67 -9.91
C ILE A 307 17.79 42.92 -9.96
N ASP A 308 19.11 42.78 -9.84
CA ASP A 308 20.08 43.88 -9.90
C ASP A 308 21.35 43.48 -10.66
N ILE A 309 21.84 44.39 -11.50
CA ILE A 309 23.22 44.43 -11.99
C ILE A 309 23.87 45.66 -11.34
N ALA A 310 24.73 45.46 -10.34
CA ALA A 310 25.24 46.52 -9.50
C ALA A 310 26.74 46.78 -9.67
N HIS A 311 27.11 48.05 -9.55
CA HIS A 311 28.49 48.53 -9.45
C HIS A 311 28.54 49.58 -8.32
N GLY A 312 29.17 49.22 -7.20
CA GLY A 312 29.19 50.06 -6.00
C GLY A 312 27.77 50.32 -5.47
N LYS A 313 27.38 51.60 -5.36
CA LYS A 313 26.04 52.02 -4.90
C LYS A 313 25.01 52.15 -6.03
N LYS A 314 25.40 51.98 -7.29
CA LYS A 314 24.52 52.11 -8.47
C LYS A 314 24.08 50.73 -8.94
N ALA A 315 22.84 50.58 -9.36
CA ALA A 315 22.30 49.31 -9.87
C ALA A 315 21.37 49.54 -11.06
N VAL A 316 21.32 48.55 -11.95
CA VAL A 316 20.33 48.45 -13.01
C VAL A 316 19.34 47.36 -12.62
N PRO A 317 18.10 47.71 -12.24
CA PRO A 317 17.12 46.73 -11.78
C PRO A 317 16.52 45.91 -12.94
N TYR A 318 15.96 44.75 -12.61
CA TYR A 318 15.08 43.92 -13.45
C TYR A 318 15.57 43.79 -14.90
N SER A 319 16.78 43.24 -15.09
CA SER A 319 17.48 43.21 -16.37
C SER A 319 17.84 41.79 -16.78
N ILE A 320 17.81 41.51 -18.09
CA ILE A 320 18.19 40.19 -18.59
C ILE A 320 19.71 40.04 -18.62
N VAL A 321 20.20 38.90 -18.15
CA VAL A 321 21.58 38.43 -18.27
C VAL A 321 21.56 37.19 -19.17
N ALA A 322 22.47 37.13 -20.14
CA ALA A 322 22.60 35.97 -21.03
C ALA A 322 23.93 35.26 -20.80
N ALA A 323 23.86 33.95 -20.57
CA ALA A 323 25.03 33.08 -20.63
C ALA A 323 25.13 32.47 -22.03
N VAL A 324 26.28 32.69 -22.66
CA VAL A 324 26.51 32.41 -24.08
C VAL A 324 27.92 31.88 -24.27
N ASP A 325 28.18 31.20 -25.39
CA ASP A 325 29.55 30.97 -25.82
C ASP A 325 30.12 32.32 -26.32
N PRO A 326 31.09 32.90 -25.61
CA PRO A 326 31.59 34.23 -25.93
C PRO A 326 32.35 34.26 -27.25
N THR A 327 32.87 33.11 -27.70
CA THR A 327 33.69 32.96 -28.92
C THR A 327 32.91 32.45 -30.13
N ALA A 328 31.60 32.21 -30.00
CA ALA A 328 30.79 31.69 -31.08
C ALA A 328 30.93 32.53 -32.36
N ALA A 329 31.18 31.88 -33.50
CA ALA A 329 31.28 32.57 -34.79
C ALA A 329 29.90 33.04 -35.27
N ALA A 330 29.87 34.10 -36.09
CA ALA A 330 28.66 34.60 -36.72
C ALA A 330 27.88 33.46 -37.45
N PRO A 331 26.54 33.45 -37.44
CA PRO A 331 25.63 34.43 -36.83
C PRO A 331 25.34 34.22 -35.34
N LEU A 332 26.04 33.30 -34.65
CA LEU A 332 25.72 32.92 -33.27
C LEU A 332 26.44 33.75 -32.20
N GLY A 333 27.48 34.49 -32.57
CA GLY A 333 28.28 35.39 -31.72
C GLY A 333 29.22 36.26 -32.59
N PRO A 334 30.33 36.80 -32.05
CA PRO A 334 30.82 36.68 -30.68
C PRO A 334 30.13 37.64 -29.69
N PHE A 335 30.18 37.32 -28.39
CA PHE A 335 29.60 38.15 -27.30
C PHE A 335 30.68 38.71 -26.36
N GLN A 336 31.84 39.01 -26.92
CA GLN A 336 32.97 39.53 -26.17
C GLN A 336 33.71 40.60 -26.99
N PRO A 337 34.40 41.53 -26.32
CA PRO A 337 35.34 42.42 -27.00
C PRO A 337 36.52 41.60 -27.59
N PRO A 338 37.26 42.15 -28.57
CA PRO A 338 38.45 41.48 -29.11
C PRO A 338 39.45 41.12 -28.01
N GLY A 339 39.92 39.86 -27.98
CA GLY A 339 40.82 39.38 -26.94
C GLY A 339 40.65 37.88 -26.66
N PRO A 340 41.30 37.37 -25.59
CA PRO A 340 41.10 35.99 -25.16
C PRO A 340 39.65 35.73 -24.71
N PRO A 341 39.20 34.47 -24.73
CA PRO A 341 37.86 34.08 -24.28
C PRO A 341 37.54 34.54 -22.85
N LEU A 342 36.30 34.94 -22.60
CA LEU A 342 35.78 35.27 -21.27
C LEU A 342 35.95 34.10 -20.30
N THR A 343 36.55 34.33 -19.12
CA THR A 343 36.67 33.30 -18.07
C THR A 343 35.40 33.18 -17.23
N ASP A 344 35.30 32.14 -16.40
CA ASP A 344 34.09 31.85 -15.61
C ASP A 344 33.78 32.90 -14.52
N ASP A 345 34.79 33.67 -14.09
CA ASP A 345 34.69 34.77 -13.10
C ASP A 345 34.55 36.16 -13.73
N GLU A 346 34.50 36.26 -15.06
CA GLU A 346 34.39 37.52 -15.79
C GLU A 346 32.97 37.77 -16.36
N ILE A 347 32.60 39.04 -16.52
CA ILE A 347 31.34 39.49 -17.12
C ILE A 347 31.59 40.59 -18.16
N VAL A 348 30.76 40.63 -19.21
CA VAL A 348 30.74 41.69 -20.21
C VAL A 348 29.42 42.45 -20.10
N LEU A 349 29.46 43.79 -20.12
CA LEU A 349 28.26 44.62 -20.10
C LEU A 349 27.92 45.14 -21.50
N ALA A 350 26.63 45.27 -21.79
CA ALA A 350 26.18 46.02 -22.96
C ALA A 350 26.49 47.51 -22.79
N ASP A 351 27.10 48.15 -23.79
CA ASP A 351 27.31 49.59 -23.80
C ASP A 351 26.07 50.30 -24.36
N TRP A 352 25.37 51.02 -23.49
CA TRP A 352 24.23 51.86 -23.86
C TRP A 352 24.31 53.22 -23.14
N PRO A 353 23.86 54.32 -23.79
CA PRO A 353 24.27 55.67 -23.39
C PRO A 353 23.86 56.12 -21.99
N GLU A 354 22.65 55.76 -21.56
CA GLU A 354 22.01 56.22 -20.32
C GLU A 354 22.23 55.24 -19.14
N SER A 355 23.16 54.27 -19.26
CA SER A 355 23.38 53.25 -18.22
C SER A 355 23.86 53.85 -16.89
N PRO A 356 23.18 53.58 -15.75
CA PRO A 356 23.63 54.06 -14.44
C PRO A 356 25.04 53.58 -14.06
N ILE A 357 25.44 52.41 -14.55
CA ILE A 357 26.75 51.79 -14.29
C ILE A 357 27.72 51.96 -15.48
N ARG A 358 27.47 52.93 -16.37
CA ARG A 358 28.32 53.17 -17.54
C ARG A 358 29.75 53.57 -17.19
N ASP A 359 30.00 54.05 -15.99
CA ASP A 359 31.33 54.43 -15.48
C ASP A 359 32.20 53.24 -15.05
N ALA A 360 31.66 52.02 -14.99
CA ALA A 360 32.42 50.82 -14.66
C ALA A 360 33.56 50.55 -15.66
N LYS A 361 34.75 50.21 -15.16
CA LYS A 361 35.99 49.97 -15.92
C LYS A 361 36.37 48.49 -15.90
N PRO A 362 37.10 47.99 -16.91
CA PRO A 362 37.65 46.64 -16.87
C PRO A 362 38.44 46.38 -15.57
N GLY A 363 38.15 45.27 -14.90
CA GLY A 363 38.69 44.89 -13.59
C GLY A 363 37.77 45.20 -12.40
N ASP A 364 36.78 46.09 -12.56
CA ASP A 364 35.84 46.43 -11.49
C ASP A 364 34.91 45.25 -11.16
N THR A 365 34.47 45.14 -9.90
CA THR A 365 33.52 44.12 -9.48
C THR A 365 32.08 44.51 -9.85
N ILE A 366 31.40 43.62 -10.57
CA ILE A 366 29.98 43.70 -10.89
C ILE A 366 29.24 42.63 -10.11
N THR A 367 28.24 43.04 -9.35
CA THR A 367 27.42 42.14 -8.53
C THR A 367 26.09 41.88 -9.23
N LEU A 368 25.79 40.62 -9.50
CA LEU A 368 24.49 40.16 -9.98
C LEU A 368 23.66 39.67 -8.79
N LYS A 369 22.45 40.21 -8.63
CA LYS A 369 21.44 39.67 -7.72
C LYS A 369 20.28 39.12 -8.55
N PHE A 370 19.85 37.90 -8.26
CA PHE A 370 18.79 37.23 -9.02
C PHE A 370 17.99 36.27 -8.11
N PHE A 371 16.82 35.85 -8.57
CA PHE A 371 16.05 34.83 -7.85
C PHE A 371 16.64 33.44 -8.08
N ALA A 372 16.66 32.58 -7.06
CA ALA A 372 17.04 31.19 -7.22
C ALA A 372 16.14 30.51 -8.28
N PRO A 373 16.69 29.75 -9.25
CA PRO A 373 15.92 29.16 -10.36
C PRO A 373 14.82 28.18 -9.94
N ASP A 374 15.01 27.49 -8.81
CA ASP A 374 14.11 26.47 -8.30
C ASP A 374 13.83 26.72 -6.82
N VAL A 375 12.58 27.09 -6.49
CA VAL A 375 12.10 27.34 -5.14
C VAL A 375 10.68 26.81 -5.03
N GLU A 376 10.42 25.89 -4.10
CA GLU A 376 9.08 25.29 -3.93
C GLU A 376 8.13 26.17 -3.12
N SER A 377 8.66 26.96 -2.17
CA SER A 377 7.87 27.86 -1.31
C SER A 377 8.62 29.17 -1.08
N GLY A 378 7.91 30.29 -1.18
CA GLY A 378 8.46 31.64 -1.02
C GLY A 378 9.43 32.04 -2.13
N GLU A 379 10.25 33.06 -1.84
CA GLU A 379 11.26 33.61 -2.75
C GLU A 379 12.64 33.54 -2.10
N LYS A 380 13.64 33.07 -2.86
CA LYS A 380 15.04 33.08 -2.43
C LYS A 380 15.87 33.87 -3.42
N THR A 381 16.70 34.78 -2.94
CA THR A 381 17.63 35.54 -3.79
C THR A 381 19.05 35.02 -3.64
N VAL A 382 19.80 35.09 -4.73
CA VAL A 382 21.20 34.68 -4.86
C VAL A 382 21.99 35.85 -5.40
N THR A 383 23.22 36.01 -4.90
CA THR A 383 24.15 37.05 -5.35
C THR A 383 25.41 36.39 -5.88
N ALA A 384 25.95 36.91 -6.98
CA ALA A 384 27.21 36.46 -7.58
C ALA A 384 28.04 37.67 -8.05
N ASP A 385 29.33 37.65 -7.73
CA ASP A 385 30.28 38.72 -8.08
C ASP A 385 31.16 38.31 -9.25
N PHE A 386 31.39 39.25 -10.16
CA PHE A 386 32.17 39.07 -11.39
C PHE A 386 33.16 40.20 -11.59
N LYS A 387 34.27 39.93 -12.26
CA LYS A 387 35.17 40.97 -12.76
C LYS A 387 34.70 41.47 -14.12
N LEU A 388 34.57 42.78 -14.30
CA LEU A 388 34.21 43.36 -15.58
C LEU A 388 35.35 43.15 -16.59
N ARG A 389 35.11 42.41 -17.67
CA ARG A 389 36.08 42.26 -18.76
C ARG A 389 36.13 43.49 -19.65
N GLY A 390 34.96 44.06 -19.91
CA GLY A 390 34.78 45.18 -20.82
C GLY A 390 33.33 45.33 -21.21
N LYS A 391 33.09 46.18 -22.22
CA LYS A 391 31.75 46.45 -22.74
C LYS A 391 31.69 46.11 -24.22
N ILE A 392 30.53 45.65 -24.68
CA ILE A 392 30.26 45.42 -26.10
C ILE A 392 29.21 46.41 -26.60
N PRO A 393 29.37 47.00 -27.79
CA PRO A 393 28.34 47.85 -28.37
C PRO A 393 27.02 47.09 -28.49
N LEU A 394 25.91 47.75 -28.20
CA LEU A 394 24.57 47.21 -28.37
C LEU A 394 24.17 47.19 -29.86
N ALA A 395 24.87 46.36 -30.65
CA ALA A 395 24.67 46.17 -32.09
C ALA A 395 24.82 44.69 -32.49
N GLY A 396 24.28 44.31 -33.65
CA GLY A 396 24.39 42.94 -34.18
C GLY A 396 23.80 41.90 -33.23
N VAL A 397 24.54 40.82 -32.98
CA VAL A 397 24.13 39.71 -32.09
C VAL A 397 23.96 40.15 -30.63
N ALA A 398 24.71 41.15 -30.17
CA ALA A 398 24.60 41.68 -28.81
C ALA A 398 23.36 42.58 -28.61
N ALA A 399 22.69 42.98 -29.68
CA ALA A 399 21.44 43.74 -29.64
C ALA A 399 20.21 42.85 -29.87
N ASP A 400 20.34 41.53 -29.76
CA ASP A 400 19.30 40.57 -30.10
C ASP A 400 18.38 40.26 -28.89
N PRO A 401 17.13 40.74 -28.88
CA PRO A 401 16.18 40.44 -27.79
C PRO A 401 15.61 39.03 -27.88
N THR A 402 15.80 38.33 -29.00
CA THR A 402 15.32 36.96 -29.18
C THR A 402 16.21 35.93 -28.47
N LEU A 403 17.35 36.35 -27.90
CA LEU A 403 18.11 35.52 -26.94
C LEU A 403 17.28 35.11 -25.72
N THR A 404 16.24 35.89 -25.38
CA THR A 404 15.29 35.57 -24.33
C THR A 404 14.02 34.97 -24.94
N PRO A 405 13.58 33.79 -24.49
CA PRO A 405 12.28 33.25 -24.87
C PRO A 405 11.13 34.17 -24.39
N PRO A 406 10.02 34.29 -25.14
CA PRO A 406 8.82 34.99 -24.69
C PRO A 406 8.28 34.41 -23.38
N PHE A 407 7.86 35.32 -22.50
CA PHE A 407 7.22 35.06 -21.22
C PHE A 407 5.93 35.91 -21.08
N PRO A 408 4.77 35.27 -20.85
CA PRO A 408 3.50 35.98 -20.66
C PRO A 408 3.50 36.90 -19.44
N GLY A 409 2.94 38.10 -19.55
CA GLY A 409 2.90 39.11 -18.49
C GLY A 409 4.13 40.02 -18.42
N ILE A 410 5.21 39.70 -19.14
CA ILE A 410 6.43 40.52 -19.25
C ILE A 410 6.69 40.88 -20.70
N THR A 411 6.94 39.89 -21.56
CA THR A 411 7.39 40.13 -22.95
C THR A 411 6.29 40.69 -23.86
N ASP A 412 5.02 40.42 -23.52
CA ASP A 412 3.81 40.94 -24.15
C ASP A 412 3.47 42.38 -23.73
N LYS A 413 4.12 42.92 -22.70
CA LYS A 413 3.87 44.27 -22.19
C LYS A 413 4.80 45.31 -22.81
N LEU A 414 4.22 46.39 -23.36
CA LEU A 414 5.02 47.46 -23.98
C LEU A 414 5.81 48.27 -22.96
N ASP A 415 5.27 48.50 -21.77
CA ASP A 415 5.90 49.28 -20.69
C ASP A 415 6.24 48.40 -19.49
N ILE A 416 7.40 48.63 -18.85
CA ILE A 416 7.81 47.85 -17.67
C ILE A 416 6.82 48.02 -16.50
N ALA A 417 6.28 49.23 -16.33
CA ALA A 417 5.31 49.53 -15.26
C ALA A 417 4.03 48.68 -15.33
N THR A 418 3.71 48.12 -16.51
CA THR A 418 2.53 47.28 -16.74
C THR A 418 2.82 45.78 -16.65
N TRP A 419 4.05 45.41 -16.29
CA TRP A 419 4.40 44.02 -16.04
C TRP A 419 3.50 43.41 -14.96
N GLN A 420 3.14 42.16 -15.20
CA GLN A 420 2.39 41.32 -14.26
C GLN A 420 3.21 40.06 -13.96
N PRO A 421 4.42 40.21 -13.38
CA PRO A 421 5.23 39.05 -13.09
C PRO A 421 4.63 38.24 -11.94
N PRO A 422 4.92 36.94 -11.87
CA PRO A 422 4.46 36.06 -10.79
C PRO A 422 5.29 36.17 -9.51
N PHE A 423 6.27 37.07 -9.47
CA PHE A 423 7.17 37.31 -8.34
C PHE A 423 7.02 38.74 -7.81
N THR A 424 7.58 38.99 -6.62
CA THR A 424 7.58 40.30 -5.98
C THR A 424 8.29 41.34 -6.84
N PHE A 425 7.51 42.25 -7.41
CA PHE A 425 7.99 43.29 -8.31
C PHE A 425 7.84 44.67 -7.68
N ASP A 426 8.96 45.27 -7.31
CA ASP A 426 9.02 46.59 -6.71
C ASP A 426 8.87 47.67 -7.79
N ARG A 427 7.62 48.07 -7.98
CA ARG A 427 7.21 49.10 -8.93
C ARG A 427 7.81 50.47 -8.64
N THR A 428 8.32 50.72 -7.43
CA THR A 428 8.90 52.03 -7.08
C THR A 428 10.27 52.26 -7.73
N ARG A 429 10.93 51.18 -8.16
CA ARG A 429 12.29 51.21 -8.72
C ARG A 429 12.35 51.58 -10.19
N ILE A 430 11.22 51.54 -10.91
CA ILE A 430 11.12 51.89 -12.33
C ILE A 430 9.98 52.88 -12.50
N ARG A 431 10.30 54.07 -13.01
CA ARG A 431 9.33 55.14 -13.26
C ARG A 431 9.02 55.20 -14.76
N PRO A 432 7.78 55.55 -15.15
CA PRO A 432 7.46 55.75 -16.57
C PRO A 432 8.44 56.71 -17.24
N ASN A 433 8.94 56.33 -18.42
CA ASN A 433 9.93 57.10 -19.21
C ASN A 433 11.30 57.34 -18.55
N ASP A 434 11.64 56.61 -17.48
CA ASP A 434 13.02 56.61 -16.98
C ASP A 434 13.98 55.86 -17.92
N VAL A 435 15.27 55.84 -17.57
CA VAL A 435 16.32 55.21 -18.38
C VAL A 435 16.09 53.71 -18.59
N HIS A 436 15.39 53.02 -17.69
CA HIS A 436 15.13 51.59 -17.77
C HIS A 436 13.92 51.29 -18.67
N ASP A 437 12.86 52.09 -18.54
CA ASP A 437 11.66 52.01 -19.38
C ASP A 437 11.96 52.40 -20.84
N LYS A 438 12.80 53.42 -21.07
CA LYS A 438 13.33 53.76 -22.40
C LYS A 438 14.10 52.60 -23.02
N PHE A 439 15.03 51.99 -22.27
CA PHE A 439 15.76 50.82 -22.76
C PHE A 439 14.82 49.69 -23.17
N TRP A 440 13.78 49.42 -22.38
CA TRP A 440 12.79 48.39 -22.70
C TRP A 440 11.98 48.72 -23.95
N LYS A 441 11.61 49.98 -24.17
CA LYS A 441 10.92 50.42 -25.39
C LYS A 441 11.78 50.22 -26.64
N ASP A 442 13.05 50.58 -26.57
CA ASP A 442 13.95 50.55 -27.72
C ASP A 442 14.54 49.16 -28.00
N TYR A 443 14.91 48.43 -26.95
CA TYR A 443 15.67 47.18 -27.03
C TYR A 443 14.94 45.95 -26.45
N ARG A 444 13.75 46.10 -25.85
CA ARG A 444 12.94 44.99 -25.30
C ARG A 444 13.77 44.12 -24.34
N THR A 445 13.72 42.80 -24.50
CA THR A 445 14.38 41.76 -23.69
C THR A 445 15.88 41.60 -23.99
N THR A 446 16.50 42.50 -24.75
CA THR A 446 17.94 42.40 -25.05
C THR A 446 18.77 42.33 -23.75
N PRO A 447 19.66 41.33 -23.60
CA PRO A 447 20.49 41.20 -22.41
C PRO A 447 21.38 42.42 -22.19
N LYS A 448 21.46 42.88 -20.94
CA LYS A 448 22.34 43.99 -20.54
C LYS A 448 23.71 43.52 -20.05
N ALA A 449 23.86 42.22 -19.79
CA ALA A 449 25.11 41.60 -19.41
C ALA A 449 25.24 40.19 -19.99
N TYR A 450 26.47 39.79 -20.25
CA TYR A 450 26.86 38.53 -20.84
C TYR A 450 27.91 37.84 -19.97
N VAL A 451 27.67 36.59 -19.61
CA VAL A 451 28.59 35.73 -18.84
C VAL A 451 28.94 34.49 -19.65
N ASN A 452 29.99 33.78 -19.26
CA ASN A 452 30.34 32.52 -19.89
C ASN A 452 29.20 31.49 -19.74
N ARG A 453 28.97 30.67 -20.77
CA ARG A 453 27.97 29.61 -20.78
C ARG A 453 28.06 28.70 -19.56
N ALA A 454 29.27 28.24 -19.21
CA ALA A 454 29.49 27.36 -18.07
C ALA A 454 29.05 28.00 -16.73
N THR A 455 29.34 29.29 -16.56
CA THR A 455 28.89 30.08 -15.41
C THR A 455 27.37 30.16 -15.33
N GLY A 456 26.70 30.45 -16.45
CA GLY A 456 25.23 30.50 -16.48
C GLY A 456 24.57 29.16 -16.23
N GLU A 457 25.10 28.08 -16.79
CA GLU A 457 24.64 26.72 -16.52
C GLU A 457 24.78 26.36 -15.03
N LYS A 458 25.77 26.92 -14.33
CA LYS A 458 25.94 26.74 -12.88
C LYS A 458 24.98 27.60 -12.05
N LEU A 459 24.75 28.86 -12.43
CA LEU A 459 23.97 29.82 -11.64
C LEU A 459 22.47 29.77 -11.90
N PHE A 460 22.06 29.47 -13.13
CA PHE A 460 20.68 29.57 -13.60
C PHE A 460 20.04 28.21 -13.91
N SER A 461 20.72 27.09 -13.61
CA SER A 461 20.14 25.77 -13.79
C SER A 461 19.04 25.47 -12.78
N SER A 462 18.06 24.70 -13.25
CA SER A 462 17.04 24.07 -12.41
C SER A 462 17.04 22.56 -12.66
N ARG A 463 16.25 21.81 -11.88
CA ARG A 463 16.00 20.38 -12.13
C ARG A 463 15.37 20.07 -13.50
N PHE A 464 14.81 21.08 -14.19
CA PHE A 464 14.17 20.93 -15.50
C PHE A 464 15.12 21.17 -16.69
N GLY A 465 16.30 21.70 -16.43
CA GLY A 465 17.28 22.05 -17.47
C GLY A 465 18.11 23.28 -17.11
N SER A 466 19.11 23.57 -17.93
CA SER A 466 20.05 24.69 -17.75
C SER A 466 20.08 25.67 -18.92
N VAL A 467 19.43 25.33 -20.03
CA VAL A 467 19.48 26.06 -21.30
C VAL A 467 18.09 26.55 -21.65
N THR A 468 17.95 27.84 -21.98
CA THR A 468 16.66 28.40 -22.40
C THR A 468 16.39 28.22 -23.89
N SER A 469 17.45 28.25 -24.70
CA SER A 469 17.35 28.03 -26.14
C SER A 469 18.64 27.44 -26.73
N LEU A 470 18.49 26.63 -27.77
CA LEU A 470 19.58 26.17 -28.63
C LEU A 470 19.49 26.90 -29.97
N ARG A 471 20.47 27.76 -30.26
CA ARG A 471 20.54 28.52 -31.51
C ARG A 471 21.38 27.78 -32.52
N ILE A 472 20.89 27.61 -33.73
CA ILE A 472 21.47 26.76 -34.77
C ILE A 472 21.69 27.61 -36.01
N ALA A 473 22.94 27.69 -36.47
CA ALA A 473 23.28 28.40 -37.69
C ALA A 473 22.86 27.57 -38.92
N PRO A 474 22.18 28.17 -39.91
CA PRO A 474 21.93 27.53 -41.19
C PRO A 474 23.24 27.15 -41.88
N ALA A 475 23.19 26.11 -42.72
CA ALA A 475 24.29 25.81 -43.62
C ALA A 475 24.52 26.98 -44.60
N THR A 476 25.74 27.12 -45.12
CA THR A 476 26.09 28.19 -46.05
C THR A 476 25.15 28.17 -47.27
N GLY A 477 24.40 29.26 -47.48
CA GLY A 477 23.44 29.39 -48.58
C GLY A 477 22.02 28.90 -48.30
N GLU A 478 21.75 28.36 -47.09
CA GLU A 478 20.41 27.93 -46.68
C GLU A 478 19.71 28.94 -45.77
N THR A 479 18.37 28.98 -45.85
CA THR A 479 17.56 29.75 -44.90
C THR A 479 17.31 28.96 -43.60
N PRO A 480 17.02 29.64 -42.47
CA PRO A 480 16.60 28.98 -41.24
C PRO A 480 15.39 28.05 -41.42
N GLU A 481 14.45 28.38 -42.29
CA GLU A 481 13.27 27.55 -42.59
C GLU A 481 13.65 26.26 -43.31
N GLN A 482 14.57 26.33 -44.29
CA GLN A 482 15.09 25.14 -44.96
C GLN A 482 15.84 24.23 -43.98
N THR A 483 16.63 24.84 -43.09
CA THR A 483 17.33 24.12 -42.02
C THR A 483 16.33 23.47 -41.06
N ALA A 484 15.26 24.17 -40.66
CA ALA A 484 14.21 23.65 -39.79
C ALA A 484 13.48 22.45 -40.42
N ALA A 485 13.19 22.50 -41.72
CA ALA A 485 12.55 21.40 -42.45
C ALA A 485 13.38 20.11 -42.47
N LYS A 486 14.72 20.23 -42.50
CA LYS A 486 15.64 19.09 -42.40
C LYS A 486 15.85 18.60 -40.97
N LEU A 487 15.90 19.52 -40.01
CA LEU A 487 16.18 19.21 -38.61
C LEU A 487 14.99 18.53 -37.90
N ARG A 488 13.76 18.96 -38.18
CA ARG A 488 12.54 18.43 -37.54
C ARG A 488 12.40 16.89 -37.62
N PRO A 489 12.53 16.23 -38.79
CA PRO A 489 12.41 14.77 -38.86
C PRO A 489 13.52 14.04 -38.07
N LEU A 490 14.75 14.58 -38.06
CA LEU A 490 15.84 14.00 -37.26
C LEU A 490 15.59 14.15 -35.76
N LEU A 491 15.15 15.33 -35.32
CA LEU A 491 14.76 15.54 -33.92
C LEU A 491 13.68 14.56 -33.48
N ARG A 492 12.64 14.37 -34.31
CA ARG A 492 11.57 13.39 -34.04
C ARG A 492 12.13 11.98 -33.92
N ALA A 493 13.05 11.58 -34.80
CA ALA A 493 13.67 10.25 -34.76
C ALA A 493 14.57 10.02 -33.54
N LYS A 494 15.23 11.06 -33.01
CA LYS A 494 16.10 10.95 -31.81
C LYS A 494 15.33 11.09 -30.50
N LEU A 495 14.16 11.75 -30.49
CA LEU A 495 13.31 11.92 -29.31
C LEU A 495 12.41 10.69 -29.08
N THR A 496 12.95 9.68 -28.39
CA THR A 496 12.19 8.46 -28.08
C THR A 496 11.07 8.72 -27.06
N PRO A 497 9.85 8.15 -27.21
CA PRO A 497 8.73 8.32 -26.27
C PRO A 497 9.12 8.02 -24.81
N ALA A 498 9.95 6.99 -24.60
CA ALA A 498 10.45 6.57 -23.29
C ALA A 498 11.23 7.67 -22.56
N ALA A 499 12.04 8.47 -23.26
CA ALA A 499 12.77 9.59 -22.67
C ALA A 499 11.85 10.69 -22.13
N GLY A 500 10.61 10.74 -22.62
CA GLY A 500 9.58 11.69 -22.18
C GLY A 500 8.67 11.16 -21.07
N GLY A 501 8.80 9.88 -20.70
CA GLY A 501 7.83 9.16 -19.85
C GLY A 501 6.53 8.81 -20.58
N ILE A 502 6.55 8.73 -21.92
CA ILE A 502 5.39 8.42 -22.76
C ILE A 502 5.48 6.94 -23.18
N VAL A 503 5.17 6.05 -22.24
CA VAL A 503 5.20 4.59 -22.46
C VAL A 503 3.88 3.98 -22.02
N VAL A 504 3.24 3.26 -22.93
CA VAL A 504 2.03 2.49 -22.65
C VAL A 504 2.43 1.19 -21.96
N GLU A 505 1.87 0.96 -20.77
CA GLU A 505 2.13 -0.24 -19.96
C GLU A 505 0.97 -1.24 -20.07
N ASN A 506 1.27 -2.54 -19.97
CA ASN A 506 0.27 -3.60 -19.82
C ASN A 506 -0.33 -3.58 -18.41
N VAL A 507 -1.27 -2.66 -18.17
CA VAL A 507 -1.94 -2.49 -16.87
C VAL A 507 -2.71 -3.74 -16.44
N ARG A 508 -3.24 -4.52 -17.38
CA ARG A 508 -3.96 -5.78 -17.08
C ARG A 508 -3.04 -6.82 -16.47
N ASP A 509 -1.88 -7.08 -17.08
CA ASP A 509 -0.93 -8.06 -16.57
C ASP A 509 -0.41 -7.66 -15.19
N ARG A 510 -0.17 -6.36 -14.99
CA ARG A 510 0.21 -5.80 -13.69
C ARG A 510 -0.86 -6.05 -12.62
N LEU A 511 -2.12 -5.71 -12.89
CA LEU A 511 -3.23 -5.89 -11.95
C LEU A 511 -3.55 -7.37 -11.68
N LEU A 512 -3.48 -8.22 -12.71
CA LEU A 512 -3.65 -9.67 -12.54
C LEU A 512 -2.53 -10.27 -11.68
N THR A 513 -1.29 -9.83 -11.87
CA THR A 513 -0.17 -10.23 -11.00
C THR A 513 -0.41 -9.75 -9.56
N ALA A 514 -0.84 -8.50 -9.37
CA ALA A 514 -1.19 -7.97 -8.05
C ALA A 514 -2.35 -8.72 -7.39
N SER A 515 -3.28 -9.30 -8.17
CA SER A 515 -4.46 -10.04 -7.68
C SER A 515 -4.14 -11.38 -6.99
N HIS A 516 -2.89 -11.86 -7.08
CA HIS A 516 -2.43 -12.99 -6.28
C HIS A 516 -2.47 -12.71 -4.77
N GLY A 517 -2.46 -11.44 -4.39
CA GLY A 517 -2.59 -10.94 -3.03
C GLY A 517 -1.25 -10.77 -2.31
N GLY A 518 -1.17 -9.76 -1.43
CA GLY A 518 0.05 -9.49 -0.64
C GLY A 518 0.36 -10.59 0.37
N THR A 519 -0.68 -11.15 1.00
CA THR A 519 -0.59 -12.16 2.06
C THR A 519 -1.08 -13.52 1.57
N ASP A 520 -0.39 -14.62 1.93
CA ASP A 520 -0.87 -15.98 1.62
C ASP A 520 -1.95 -16.43 2.62
N PHE A 521 -3.19 -15.98 2.40
CA PHE A 521 -4.31 -16.33 3.26
C PHE A 521 -4.57 -17.84 3.33
N GLY A 522 -4.40 -18.57 2.23
CA GLY A 522 -4.55 -20.02 2.22
C GLY A 522 -3.57 -20.69 3.21
N GLY A 523 -2.30 -20.30 3.15
CA GLY A 523 -1.26 -20.76 4.09
C GLY A 523 -1.55 -20.35 5.54
N LEU A 524 -1.99 -19.12 5.77
CA LEU A 524 -2.29 -18.61 7.11
C LEU A 524 -3.49 -19.34 7.75
N PHE A 525 -4.60 -19.49 7.01
CA PHE A 525 -5.76 -20.27 7.46
C PHE A 525 -5.42 -21.74 7.67
N LEU A 526 -4.56 -22.33 6.82
CA LEU A 526 -4.09 -23.71 7.00
C LEU A 526 -3.24 -23.85 8.27
N GLY A 527 -2.34 -22.89 8.53
CA GLY A 527 -1.50 -22.83 9.73
C GLY A 527 -2.31 -22.74 11.02
N PHE A 528 -3.29 -21.83 11.09
CA PHE A 528 -4.19 -21.75 12.25
C PHE A 528 -5.14 -22.94 12.36
N SER A 529 -5.53 -23.55 11.22
CA SER A 529 -6.35 -24.77 11.20
C SER A 529 -5.57 -26.03 11.61
N PHE A 530 -4.25 -25.96 11.78
CA PHE A 530 -3.41 -27.12 12.14
C PHE A 530 -3.94 -27.86 13.36
N PHE A 531 -4.29 -27.15 14.44
CA PHE A 531 -4.80 -27.79 15.66
C PHE A 531 -6.18 -28.40 15.49
N LEU A 532 -7.04 -27.78 14.67
CA LEU A 532 -8.33 -28.34 14.30
C LEU A 532 -8.17 -29.63 13.51
N ILE A 533 -7.28 -29.63 12.53
CA ILE A 533 -6.96 -30.80 11.70
C ILE A 533 -6.40 -31.92 12.58
N VAL A 534 -5.42 -31.63 13.44
CA VAL A 534 -4.85 -32.64 14.36
C VAL A 534 -5.92 -33.17 15.32
N SER A 535 -6.78 -32.31 15.87
CA SER A 535 -7.87 -32.72 16.76
C SER A 535 -8.89 -33.62 16.05
N ALA A 536 -9.25 -33.30 14.80
CA ALA A 536 -10.13 -34.12 13.98
C ALA A 536 -9.49 -35.49 13.66
N LEU A 537 -8.20 -35.51 13.30
CA LEU A 537 -7.45 -36.75 13.05
C LEU A 537 -7.35 -37.63 14.31
N LEU A 538 -7.09 -37.03 15.48
CA LEU A 538 -7.07 -37.76 16.75
C LEU A 538 -8.43 -38.37 17.06
N LEU A 539 -9.52 -37.65 16.78
CA LEU A 539 -10.88 -38.16 16.91
C LEU A 539 -11.14 -39.33 15.96
N VAL A 540 -10.72 -39.23 14.69
CA VAL A 540 -10.76 -40.35 13.71
C VAL A 540 -10.03 -41.57 14.28
N GLY A 541 -8.81 -41.39 14.77
CA GLY A 541 -8.01 -42.48 15.33
C GLY A 541 -8.66 -43.11 16.56
N LEU A 542 -9.23 -42.30 17.45
CA LEU A 542 -9.94 -42.77 18.65
C LEU A 542 -11.21 -43.55 18.27
N MET A 543 -12.02 -43.02 17.36
CA MET A 543 -13.28 -43.64 16.93
C MET A 543 -13.01 -44.94 16.16
N PHE A 544 -12.00 -44.96 15.29
CA PHE A 544 -11.65 -46.16 14.55
C PHE A 544 -11.12 -47.25 15.48
N ARG A 545 -10.23 -46.86 16.41
CA ARG A 545 -9.72 -47.78 17.43
C ARG A 545 -10.86 -48.39 18.26
N LEU A 546 -11.80 -47.56 18.72
CA LEU A 546 -12.99 -48.01 19.44
C LEU A 546 -13.81 -49.03 18.64
N ASN A 547 -14.00 -48.76 17.36
CA ASN A 547 -14.75 -49.63 16.47
C ASN A 547 -14.05 -50.97 16.30
N VAL A 548 -12.72 -51.00 16.16
CA VAL A 548 -11.95 -52.25 16.06
C VAL A 548 -11.93 -53.00 17.40
N GLU A 549 -11.81 -52.31 18.54
CA GLU A 549 -11.82 -52.94 19.87
C GLU A 549 -13.15 -53.67 20.16
N ARG A 550 -14.30 -53.11 19.72
CA ARG A 550 -15.61 -53.79 19.83
C ARG A 550 -15.71 -55.10 19.05
N ARG A 551 -14.87 -55.28 18.03
CA ARG A 551 -14.76 -56.50 17.21
C ARG A 551 -13.41 -57.20 17.39
N ALA A 552 -12.74 -57.00 18.53
CA ALA A 552 -11.46 -57.64 18.83
C ALA A 552 -11.53 -59.17 18.74
N LYS A 553 -12.67 -59.78 19.12
CA LYS A 553 -12.91 -61.22 19.00
C LYS A 553 -12.86 -61.70 17.53
N GLU A 554 -13.44 -60.94 16.60
CA GLU A 554 -13.40 -61.23 15.16
C GLU A 554 -11.96 -61.19 14.63
N VAL A 555 -11.20 -60.16 15.00
CA VAL A 555 -9.76 -60.04 14.67
C VAL A 555 -8.97 -61.23 15.23
N GLY A 556 -9.28 -61.65 16.47
CA GLY A 556 -8.71 -62.85 17.10
C GLY A 556 -9.05 -64.13 16.35
N SER A 557 -10.29 -64.28 15.86
CA SER A 557 -10.73 -65.42 15.05
C SER A 557 -10.00 -65.51 13.72
N PHE A 558 -9.80 -64.38 13.01
CA PHE A 558 -9.02 -64.38 11.77
C PHE A 558 -7.56 -64.82 12.00
N LEU A 559 -6.93 -64.32 13.06
CA LEU A 559 -5.55 -64.69 13.39
C LEU A 559 -5.45 -66.17 13.85
N ALA A 560 -6.42 -66.66 14.61
CA ALA A 560 -6.50 -68.07 15.03
C ALA A 560 -6.75 -69.03 13.86
N ALA A 561 -7.48 -68.59 12.83
CA ALA A 561 -7.69 -69.33 11.58
C ALA A 561 -6.46 -69.34 10.64
N GLY A 562 -5.33 -68.77 11.06
CA GLY A 562 -4.07 -68.80 10.30
C GLY A 562 -3.83 -67.62 9.34
N TYR A 563 -4.68 -66.59 9.34
CA TYR A 563 -4.43 -65.39 8.54
C TYR A 563 -3.20 -64.63 9.05
N ARG A 564 -2.30 -64.24 8.14
CA ARG A 564 -1.11 -63.46 8.51
C ARG A 564 -1.52 -62.07 9.06
N PRO A 565 -0.85 -61.55 10.11
CA PRO A 565 -1.09 -60.20 10.65
C PRO A 565 -1.10 -59.08 9.60
N ARG A 566 -0.23 -59.18 8.58
CA ARG A 566 -0.19 -58.22 7.47
C ARG A 566 -1.46 -58.23 6.63
N THR A 567 -2.10 -59.39 6.47
CA THR A 567 -3.34 -59.54 5.70
C THR A 567 -4.52 -58.95 6.46
N VAL A 568 -4.61 -59.21 7.77
CA VAL A 568 -5.65 -58.63 8.64
C VAL A 568 -5.47 -57.10 8.75
N LEU A 569 -4.24 -56.61 8.84
CA LEU A 569 -3.95 -55.17 8.82
C LEU A 569 -4.36 -54.53 7.49
N ARG A 570 -4.07 -55.15 6.34
CA ARG A 570 -4.52 -54.65 5.02
C ARG A 570 -6.04 -54.62 4.90
N LEU A 571 -6.73 -55.61 5.48
CA LEU A 571 -8.19 -55.66 5.50
C LEU A 571 -8.77 -54.46 6.27
N LEU A 572 -8.31 -54.25 7.51
CA LEU A 572 -8.76 -53.14 8.35
C LEU A 572 -8.36 -51.77 7.78
N LEU A 573 -7.17 -51.66 7.17
CA LEU A 573 -6.76 -50.46 6.43
C LEU A 573 -7.62 -50.23 5.20
N GLY A 574 -8.03 -51.28 4.48
CA GLY A 574 -8.91 -51.17 3.33
C GLY A 574 -10.28 -50.61 3.73
N GLU A 575 -10.86 -51.10 4.82
CA GLU A 575 -12.10 -50.55 5.40
C GLU A 575 -11.93 -49.08 5.80
N GLY A 576 -10.86 -48.77 6.52
CA GLY A 576 -10.54 -47.41 6.95
C GLY A 576 -10.34 -46.45 5.79
N LEU A 577 -9.59 -46.85 4.76
CA LEU A 577 -9.34 -46.05 3.56
C LEU A 577 -10.61 -45.82 2.74
N MET A 578 -11.50 -46.81 2.64
CA MET A 578 -12.80 -46.63 1.99
C MET A 578 -13.65 -45.60 2.74
N LEU A 579 -13.72 -45.69 4.08
CA LEU A 579 -14.41 -44.70 4.90
C LEU A 579 -13.78 -43.32 4.81
N SER A 580 -12.44 -43.24 4.81
CA SER A 580 -11.70 -42.00 4.63
C SER A 580 -11.94 -41.39 3.25
N ALA A 581 -12.00 -42.18 2.19
CA ALA A 581 -12.26 -41.68 0.83
C ALA A 581 -13.69 -41.13 0.70
N VAL A 582 -14.69 -41.86 1.19
CA VAL A 582 -16.08 -41.37 1.19
C VAL A 582 -16.21 -40.15 2.10
N GLY A 583 -15.59 -40.18 3.27
CA GLY A 583 -15.57 -39.06 4.21
C GLY A 583 -14.88 -37.83 3.65
N ALA A 584 -13.77 -38.00 2.93
CA ALA A 584 -13.09 -36.91 2.24
C ALA A 584 -13.94 -36.34 1.10
N ALA A 585 -14.60 -37.17 0.30
CA ALA A 585 -15.49 -36.70 -0.76
C ALA A 585 -16.66 -35.87 -0.22
N LEU A 586 -17.33 -36.37 0.83
CA LEU A 586 -18.39 -35.63 1.53
C LEU A 586 -17.84 -34.37 2.21
N GLY A 587 -16.65 -34.45 2.79
CA GLY A 587 -15.96 -33.35 3.44
C GLY A 587 -15.59 -32.22 2.49
N VAL A 588 -15.20 -32.50 1.25
CA VAL A 588 -15.01 -31.49 0.19
C VAL A 588 -16.32 -30.75 -0.08
N GLY A 589 -17.47 -31.44 -0.09
CA GLY A 589 -18.78 -30.80 -0.22
C GLY A 589 -19.10 -29.87 0.97
N VAL A 590 -18.86 -30.34 2.20
CA VAL A 590 -19.03 -29.54 3.42
C VAL A 590 -18.04 -28.37 3.47
N ALA A 591 -16.83 -28.53 2.91
CA ALA A 591 -15.81 -27.49 2.84
C ALA A 591 -16.29 -26.25 2.08
N VAL A 592 -17.14 -26.42 1.05
CA VAL A 592 -17.73 -25.29 0.33
C VAL A 592 -18.63 -24.46 1.24
N VAL A 593 -19.49 -25.13 2.02
CA VAL A 593 -20.38 -24.45 2.99
C VAL A 593 -19.56 -23.78 4.08
N TYR A 594 -18.52 -24.46 4.57
CA TYR A 594 -17.62 -23.94 5.59
C TYR A 594 -16.84 -22.70 5.11
N ALA A 595 -16.29 -22.75 3.89
CA ALA A 595 -15.59 -21.61 3.29
C ALA A 595 -16.54 -20.42 3.09
N ARG A 596 -17.77 -20.66 2.63
CA ARG A 596 -18.81 -19.61 2.52
C ARG A 596 -19.14 -18.98 3.87
N PHE A 597 -19.30 -19.79 4.91
CA PHE A 597 -19.55 -19.29 6.27
C PHE A 597 -18.39 -18.41 6.76
N LEU A 598 -17.14 -18.87 6.60
CA LEU A 598 -15.97 -18.09 7.00
C LEU A 598 -15.84 -16.78 6.21
N LEU A 599 -16.10 -16.80 4.91
CA LEU A 599 -16.09 -15.57 4.09
C LEU A 599 -17.16 -14.60 4.54
N HIS A 600 -18.38 -15.07 4.81
CA HIS A 600 -19.47 -14.21 5.29
C HIS A 600 -19.12 -13.55 6.63
N VAL A 601 -18.56 -14.31 7.56
CA VAL A 601 -18.06 -13.77 8.83
C VAL A 601 -16.94 -12.75 8.60
N LEU A 602 -16.01 -13.04 7.68
CA LEU A 602 -14.91 -12.14 7.36
C LEU A 602 -15.42 -10.82 6.75
N THR A 603 -16.39 -10.90 5.83
CA THR A 603 -16.97 -9.72 5.16
C THR A 603 -17.80 -8.87 6.10
N ASP A 604 -18.58 -9.48 6.99
CA ASP A 604 -19.44 -8.76 7.94
C ASP A 604 -18.63 -8.05 9.02
N LEU A 605 -17.48 -8.62 9.39
CA LEU A 605 -16.55 -8.01 10.34
C LEU A 605 -15.58 -7.03 9.68
N TRP A 606 -15.60 -6.86 8.36
CA TRP A 606 -14.68 -5.98 7.66
C TRP A 606 -15.03 -4.51 7.88
N PRO A 607 -14.06 -3.60 8.15
CA PRO A 607 -14.36 -2.20 8.42
C PRO A 607 -15.00 -1.48 7.23
N ASP A 608 -14.57 -1.83 6.02
CA ASP A 608 -15.15 -1.34 4.77
C ASP A 608 -16.24 -2.30 4.26
N PRO A 609 -17.53 -1.91 4.31
CA PRO A 609 -18.63 -2.76 3.87
C PRO A 609 -18.59 -3.07 2.36
N THR A 610 -17.88 -2.27 1.56
CA THR A 610 -17.75 -2.51 0.12
C THR A 610 -16.96 -3.77 -0.19
N VAL A 611 -16.15 -4.27 0.75
CA VAL A 611 -15.36 -5.50 0.56
C VAL A 611 -16.26 -6.73 0.43
N GLY A 612 -17.39 -6.76 1.15
CA GLY A 612 -18.40 -7.83 1.02
C GLY A 612 -19.04 -7.92 -0.36
N THR A 613 -19.00 -6.85 -1.17
CA THR A 613 -19.63 -6.85 -2.50
C THR A 613 -18.85 -7.68 -3.52
N PHE A 614 -17.52 -7.77 -3.39
CA PHE A 614 -16.67 -8.46 -4.36
C PHE A 614 -16.10 -9.79 -3.86
N LEU A 615 -16.01 -10.01 -2.54
CA LEU A 615 -15.54 -11.27 -1.99
C LEU A 615 -16.59 -12.37 -2.16
N GLN A 616 -16.41 -13.20 -3.19
CA GLN A 616 -17.31 -14.29 -3.54
C GLN A 616 -16.61 -15.65 -3.32
N PRO A 617 -17.36 -16.71 -2.98
CA PRO A 617 -16.80 -18.04 -2.81
C PRO A 617 -16.29 -18.60 -4.16
N HIS A 618 -14.99 -18.86 -4.25
CA HIS A 618 -14.38 -19.57 -5.39
C HIS A 618 -13.77 -20.88 -4.90
N THR A 619 -13.88 -21.89 -5.76
CA THR A 619 -13.34 -23.23 -5.50
C THR A 619 -12.58 -23.71 -6.72
N THR A 620 -11.30 -24.05 -6.57
CA THR A 620 -10.54 -24.66 -7.66
C THR A 620 -10.57 -26.19 -7.58
N PRO A 621 -10.62 -26.89 -8.73
CA PRO A 621 -10.51 -28.35 -8.75
C PRO A 621 -9.18 -28.85 -8.14
N VAL A 622 -8.12 -28.05 -8.26
CA VAL A 622 -6.79 -28.38 -7.72
C VAL A 622 -6.82 -28.39 -6.19
N SER A 623 -7.37 -27.36 -5.54
CA SER A 623 -7.52 -27.31 -4.08
C SER A 623 -8.45 -28.41 -3.56
N ALA A 624 -9.52 -28.72 -4.30
CA ALA A 624 -10.41 -29.83 -3.96
C ALA A 624 -9.69 -31.19 -4.02
N ALA A 625 -8.94 -31.46 -5.09
CA ALA A 625 -8.17 -32.69 -5.25
C ALA A 625 -7.06 -32.81 -4.19
N LEU A 626 -6.36 -31.72 -3.91
CA LEU A 626 -5.30 -31.67 -2.90
C LEU A 626 -5.86 -31.90 -1.48
N GLY A 627 -6.96 -31.23 -1.13
CA GLY A 627 -7.67 -31.44 0.13
C GLY A 627 -8.17 -32.88 0.29
N PHE A 628 -8.71 -33.48 -0.78
CA PHE A 628 -9.12 -34.88 -0.80
C PHE A 628 -7.94 -35.83 -0.55
N VAL A 629 -6.87 -35.72 -1.36
CA VAL A 629 -5.70 -36.61 -1.27
C VAL A 629 -5.03 -36.50 0.10
N LEU A 630 -4.79 -35.28 0.57
CA LEU A 630 -4.18 -35.06 1.89
C LEU A 630 -5.04 -35.63 3.02
N THR A 631 -6.36 -35.46 2.98
CA THR A 631 -7.25 -36.05 4.00
C THR A 631 -7.16 -37.58 4.00
N VAL A 632 -7.22 -38.22 2.83
CA VAL A 632 -7.15 -39.69 2.73
C VAL A 632 -5.80 -40.20 3.25
N LEU A 633 -4.70 -39.53 2.89
CA LEU A 633 -3.36 -39.88 3.37
C LEU A 633 -3.22 -39.71 4.88
N MET A 634 -3.65 -38.57 5.43
CA MET A 634 -3.51 -38.29 6.86
C MET A 634 -4.41 -39.20 7.71
N THR A 635 -5.68 -39.35 7.33
CA THR A 635 -6.59 -40.26 8.06
C THR A 635 -6.15 -41.72 7.92
N GLY A 636 -5.69 -42.15 6.74
CA GLY A 636 -5.12 -43.47 6.52
C GLY A 636 -3.90 -43.74 7.41
N LEU A 637 -3.00 -42.76 7.53
CA LEU A 637 -1.85 -42.81 8.44
C LEU A 637 -2.31 -42.89 9.90
N THR A 638 -3.29 -42.08 10.31
CA THR A 638 -3.84 -42.11 11.67
C THR A 638 -4.47 -43.46 12.00
N ILE A 639 -5.26 -44.03 11.08
CA ILE A 639 -5.87 -45.35 11.22
C ILE A 639 -4.78 -46.44 11.30
N TRP A 640 -3.76 -46.37 10.45
CA TRP A 640 -2.62 -47.29 10.50
C TRP A 640 -1.91 -47.24 11.86
N LEU A 641 -1.62 -46.04 12.37
CA LEU A 641 -1.01 -45.85 13.69
C LEU A 641 -1.87 -46.42 14.82
N ALA A 642 -3.19 -46.27 14.72
CA ALA A 642 -4.15 -46.76 15.71
C ALA A 642 -4.24 -48.29 15.72
N VAL A 643 -4.19 -48.95 14.56
CA VAL A 643 -4.43 -50.40 14.42
C VAL A 643 -3.15 -51.25 14.42
N ARG A 644 -2.01 -50.72 13.97
CA ARG A 644 -0.76 -51.50 13.84
C ARG A 644 -0.30 -52.21 15.13
N LYS A 645 -0.69 -51.69 16.30
CA LYS A 645 -0.38 -52.28 17.61
C LYS A 645 -1.35 -53.39 17.99
N LEU A 646 -2.61 -53.30 17.58
CA LEU A 646 -3.67 -54.25 17.93
C LEU A 646 -3.44 -55.61 17.26
N VAL A 647 -3.00 -55.62 16.00
CA VAL A 647 -2.73 -56.86 15.23
C VAL A 647 -1.45 -57.57 15.69
N ARG A 648 -0.71 -56.99 16.65
CA ARG A 648 0.47 -57.61 17.28
C ARG A 648 0.13 -58.33 18.59
N ILE A 649 -1.12 -58.24 19.06
CA ILE A 649 -1.59 -58.91 20.28
C ILE A 649 -1.80 -60.40 19.97
N ALA A 650 -1.49 -61.27 20.93
CA ALA A 650 -1.66 -62.71 20.79
C ALA A 650 -3.14 -63.07 20.51
N PRO A 651 -3.44 -64.02 19.60
CA PRO A 651 -4.82 -64.40 19.30
C PRO A 651 -5.66 -64.83 20.52
N PRO A 652 -5.13 -65.56 21.52
CA PRO A 652 -5.89 -65.97 22.70
C PRO A 652 -6.38 -64.79 23.57
N THR A 653 -5.62 -63.70 23.67
CA THR A 653 -6.04 -62.52 24.43
C THR A 653 -7.10 -61.71 23.68
N LEU A 654 -7.00 -61.61 22.35
CA LEU A 654 -8.04 -61.00 21.51
C LEU A 654 -9.37 -61.77 21.56
N LEU A 655 -9.33 -63.11 21.60
CA LEU A 655 -10.53 -63.96 21.73
C LEU A 655 -11.22 -63.81 23.09
N ARG A 656 -10.44 -63.52 24.15
CA ARG A 656 -10.95 -63.14 25.48
C ARG A 656 -11.49 -61.70 25.53
N GLY A 657 -11.46 -60.96 24.43
CA GLY A 657 -11.89 -59.56 24.37
C GLY A 657 -10.90 -58.58 25.02
N GLN A 658 -9.71 -59.04 25.38
CA GLN A 658 -8.67 -58.21 25.99
C GLN A 658 -7.82 -57.57 24.89
N THR A 659 -7.85 -56.24 24.83
CA THR A 659 -7.11 -55.43 23.84
C THR A 659 -5.87 -54.76 24.43
N ASP A 660 -5.53 -55.08 25.67
CA ASP A 660 -4.35 -54.55 26.34
C ASP A 660 -3.09 -55.23 25.79
N VAL A 661 -2.25 -54.40 25.16
CA VAL A 661 -0.93 -54.81 24.69
C VAL A 661 -0.02 -54.89 25.92
N ALA A 662 0.74 -55.99 26.08
CA ALA A 662 1.82 -56.04 27.05
C ALA A 662 2.74 -54.82 26.85
N GLU A 663 2.90 -53.97 27.88
CA GLU A 663 3.72 -52.77 27.74
C GLU A 663 5.18 -53.18 27.44
N PRO A 664 5.85 -52.54 26.46
CA PRO A 664 7.27 -52.77 26.22
C PRO A 664 8.09 -52.39 27.46
N ASP A 665 9.29 -52.98 27.58
CA ASP A 665 10.23 -52.77 28.70
C ASP A 665 10.21 -51.30 29.20
N PRO A 666 9.86 -51.08 30.49
CA PRO A 666 9.81 -49.75 31.11
C PRO A 666 11.08 -48.94 30.86
N HIS A 667 12.25 -49.58 30.83
CA HIS A 667 13.53 -48.92 30.60
C HIS A 667 13.70 -48.44 29.15
N ALA A 668 13.39 -49.27 28.17
CA ALA A 668 13.47 -48.91 26.75
C ALA A 668 12.50 -47.77 26.40
N ARG A 669 11.28 -47.80 26.95
CA ARG A 669 10.27 -46.75 26.73
C ARG A 669 10.62 -45.45 27.42
N ARG A 670 11.15 -45.50 28.66
CA ARG A 670 11.63 -44.32 29.38
C ARG A 670 12.81 -43.65 28.66
N ARG A 671 13.74 -44.44 28.08
CA ARG A 671 14.82 -43.91 27.22
C ARG A 671 14.27 -43.18 25.99
N TRP A 672 13.40 -43.81 25.20
CA TRP A 672 12.81 -43.19 24.00
C TRP A 672 12.02 -41.91 24.30
N THR A 673 11.19 -41.90 25.36
CA THR A 673 10.47 -40.67 25.77
C THR A 673 11.38 -39.58 26.29
N THR A 674 12.54 -39.93 26.87
CA THR A 674 13.56 -38.95 27.29
C THR A 674 14.27 -38.37 26.07
N VAL A 675 14.66 -39.20 25.11
CA VAL A 675 15.22 -38.75 23.83
C VAL A 675 14.23 -37.82 23.12
N LEU A 676 12.97 -38.21 23.01
CA LEU A 676 11.94 -37.38 22.37
C LEU A 676 11.73 -36.05 23.11
N LEU A 677 11.70 -36.06 24.45
CA LEU A 677 11.60 -34.84 25.26
C LEU A 677 12.79 -33.91 25.00
N VAL A 678 14.01 -34.43 25.02
CA VAL A 678 15.23 -33.66 24.77
C VAL A 678 15.22 -33.11 23.34
N VAL A 679 14.85 -33.92 22.35
CA VAL A 679 14.74 -33.47 20.95
C VAL A 679 13.68 -32.38 20.80
N CYS A 680 12.50 -32.51 21.41
CA CYS A 680 11.47 -31.47 21.37
C CYS A 680 11.93 -30.18 22.05
N LEU A 681 12.61 -30.26 23.21
CA LEU A 681 13.12 -29.09 23.90
C LEU A 681 14.25 -28.41 23.12
N LEU A 682 15.22 -29.18 22.59
CA LEU A 682 16.30 -28.65 21.76
C LEU A 682 15.76 -28.04 20.46
N ALA A 683 14.81 -28.70 19.79
CA ALA A 683 14.17 -28.17 18.60
C ALA A 683 13.32 -26.94 18.90
N ALA A 684 12.63 -26.90 20.05
CA ALA A 684 11.90 -25.72 20.48
C ALA A 684 12.82 -24.52 20.72
N VAL A 685 13.91 -24.72 21.46
CA VAL A 685 14.92 -23.69 21.69
C VAL A 685 15.56 -23.27 20.37
N GLY A 686 15.94 -24.23 19.52
CA GLY A 686 16.50 -23.96 18.20
C GLY A 686 15.54 -23.18 17.30
N SER A 687 14.23 -23.47 17.34
CA SER A 687 13.21 -22.75 16.56
C SER A 687 12.95 -21.34 17.12
N LEU A 688 12.92 -21.17 18.44
CA LEU A 688 12.70 -19.86 19.08
C LEU A 688 13.93 -18.94 18.91
N VAL A 689 15.13 -19.48 19.10
CA VAL A 689 16.38 -18.73 18.92
C VAL A 689 16.66 -18.50 17.43
N GLY A 690 16.57 -19.54 16.60
CA GLY A 690 16.78 -19.47 15.16
C GLY A 690 15.78 -18.55 14.47
N GLY A 691 14.53 -18.52 14.95
CA GLY A 691 13.48 -17.62 14.46
C GLY A 691 13.86 -16.15 14.53
N GLY A 692 14.64 -15.73 15.52
CA GLY A 692 15.16 -14.37 15.63
C GLY A 692 16.07 -13.94 14.46
N PHE A 693 16.63 -14.91 13.73
CA PHE A 693 17.53 -14.68 12.59
C PHE A 693 16.86 -14.91 11.22
N ILE A 694 15.58 -15.32 11.19
CA ILE A 694 14.85 -15.52 9.94
C ILE A 694 14.37 -14.16 9.42
N ALA A 695 14.87 -13.77 8.25
CA ALA A 695 14.52 -12.50 7.59
C ALA A 695 13.10 -12.47 7.00
N ASN A 696 12.53 -13.64 6.68
CA ASN A 696 11.16 -13.68 6.16
C ASN A 696 10.15 -13.71 7.32
N PRO A 697 9.24 -12.72 7.42
CA PRO A 697 8.29 -12.60 8.53
C PRO A 697 7.33 -13.77 8.67
N ASP A 698 6.88 -14.38 7.56
CA ASP A 698 5.98 -15.53 7.55
C ASP A 698 6.68 -16.74 8.21
N PHE A 699 7.92 -17.00 7.81
CA PHE A 699 8.73 -18.08 8.37
C PHE A 699 9.15 -17.80 9.82
N ARG A 700 9.39 -16.53 10.18
CA ARG A 700 9.66 -16.13 11.57
C ARG A 700 8.45 -16.40 12.47
N ALA A 701 7.25 -15.97 12.08
CA ALA A 701 6.02 -16.27 12.81
C ALA A 701 5.80 -17.79 12.95
N LEU A 702 6.01 -18.55 11.86
CA LEU A 702 5.92 -20.00 11.86
C LEU A 702 6.95 -20.65 12.80
N SER A 703 8.17 -20.12 12.88
CA SER A 703 9.22 -20.62 13.77
C SER A 703 8.91 -20.40 15.24
N PHE A 704 8.33 -19.25 15.60
CA PHE A 704 7.92 -18.96 16.97
C PHE A 704 6.75 -19.85 17.38
N PHE A 705 5.71 -19.92 16.54
CA PHE A 705 4.55 -20.76 16.77
C PHE A 705 4.90 -22.26 16.79
N GLY A 706 5.81 -22.68 15.91
CA GLY A 706 6.38 -24.03 15.88
C GLY A 706 7.19 -24.35 17.14
N GLY A 707 8.00 -23.39 17.61
CA GLY A 707 8.72 -23.48 18.88
C GLY A 707 7.78 -23.64 20.07
N GLY A 708 6.73 -22.82 20.14
CA GLY A 708 5.65 -22.95 21.13
C GLY A 708 4.94 -24.31 21.07
N SER A 709 4.65 -24.80 19.86
CA SER A 709 4.02 -26.12 19.65
C SER A 709 4.93 -27.27 20.10
N LEU A 710 6.24 -27.17 19.89
CA LEU A 710 7.23 -28.14 20.35
C LEU A 710 7.39 -28.11 21.89
N LEU A 711 7.34 -26.92 22.50
CA LEU A 711 7.27 -26.79 23.97
C LEU A 711 5.99 -27.42 24.54
N PHE A 712 4.85 -27.19 23.87
CA PHE A 712 3.59 -27.82 24.24
C PHE A 712 3.71 -29.36 24.16
N ALA A 713 4.30 -29.89 23.08
CA ALA A 713 4.56 -31.33 22.93
C ALA A 713 5.50 -31.88 24.02
N ALA A 714 6.57 -31.15 24.36
CA ALA A 714 7.47 -31.50 25.47
C ALA A 714 6.72 -31.55 26.81
N GLY A 715 5.85 -30.56 27.06
CA GLY A 715 4.96 -30.52 28.21
C GLY A 715 4.03 -31.73 28.31
N LEU A 716 3.44 -32.16 27.19
CA LEU A 716 2.59 -33.37 27.17
C LEU A 716 3.38 -34.64 27.51
N ILE A 717 4.65 -34.72 27.10
CA ILE A 717 5.54 -35.83 27.48
C ILE A 717 5.83 -35.79 28.98
N LEU A 718 6.06 -34.62 29.56
CA LEU A 718 6.25 -34.44 31.01
C LEU A 718 4.98 -34.82 31.80
N VAL A 719 3.81 -34.36 31.35
CA VAL A 719 2.51 -34.74 31.92
C VAL A 719 2.34 -36.25 31.89
N ARG A 720 2.65 -36.89 30.75
CA ARG A 720 2.60 -38.35 30.62
C ARG A 720 3.52 -39.04 31.62
N ARG A 721 4.76 -38.56 31.79
CA ARG A 721 5.73 -39.12 32.74
C ARG A 721 5.24 -38.98 34.19
N TRP A 722 4.73 -37.80 34.54
CA TRP A 722 4.18 -37.52 35.86
C TRP A 722 3.01 -38.47 36.19
N LEU A 723 2.07 -38.61 35.26
CA LEU A 723 0.93 -39.54 35.38
C LEU A 723 1.37 -40.99 35.55
N THR A 724 2.44 -41.42 34.90
CA THR A 724 2.95 -42.80 35.00
C THR A 724 3.87 -43.05 36.19
N ALA A 725 4.35 -42.01 36.88
CA ALA A 725 5.32 -42.13 37.97
C ALA A 725 4.67 -42.24 39.36
N SER A 726 3.36 -42.03 39.48
CA SER A 726 2.65 -42.09 40.76
C SER A 726 2.43 -43.55 41.22
N HIS A 727 3.21 -44.01 42.21
CA HIS A 727 3.10 -45.34 42.81
C HIS A 727 2.86 -45.27 44.34
N GLY A 728 2.10 -46.22 44.92
CA GLY A 728 1.84 -46.33 46.38
C GLY A 728 0.36 -46.55 46.75
N LEU A 729 -0.01 -46.45 48.04
CA LEU A 729 -1.42 -46.44 48.53
C LEU A 729 -2.01 -45.02 48.50
N ALA A 730 -3.26 -44.86 48.07
CA ALA A 730 -3.90 -43.55 47.94
C ALA A 730 -4.35 -43.03 49.31
N LYS A 731 -3.94 -41.80 49.66
CA LYS A 731 -4.20 -41.22 51.00
C LYS A 731 -5.47 -40.36 51.07
N SER A 732 -6.02 -39.95 49.92
CA SER A 732 -7.23 -39.13 49.83
C SER A 732 -7.99 -39.36 48.51
N VAL A 733 -9.23 -38.86 48.41
CA VAL A 733 -10.01 -38.91 47.15
C VAL A 733 -9.33 -38.11 46.04
N GLY A 734 -8.63 -37.02 46.36
CA GLY A 734 -7.86 -36.26 45.39
C GLY A 734 -6.64 -37.03 44.87
N ASP A 735 -5.91 -37.70 45.76
CA ASP A 735 -4.79 -38.58 45.40
C ASP A 735 -5.25 -39.78 44.55
N LEU A 736 -6.42 -40.35 44.90
CA LEU A 736 -7.08 -41.39 44.10
C LEU A 736 -7.49 -40.88 42.71
N SER A 737 -7.91 -39.61 42.58
CA SER A 737 -8.29 -38.99 41.30
C SER A 737 -7.08 -38.83 40.36
N VAL A 738 -5.95 -38.36 40.87
CA VAL A 738 -4.71 -38.20 40.09
C VAL A 738 -4.17 -39.56 39.63
N ARG A 739 -4.23 -40.57 40.49
CA ARG A 739 -3.80 -41.94 40.15
C ARG A 739 -4.73 -42.61 39.13
N ASN A 740 -6.02 -42.34 39.21
CA ASN A 740 -6.97 -42.79 38.19
C ASN A 740 -6.63 -42.21 36.81
N ALA A 741 -6.29 -40.91 36.75
CA ALA A 741 -5.80 -40.30 35.51
C ALA A 741 -4.49 -40.96 35.01
N GLY A 742 -3.65 -41.45 35.91
CA GLY A 742 -2.40 -42.17 35.62
C GLY A 742 -2.55 -43.57 35.05
N ARG A 743 -3.70 -44.23 35.27
CA ARG A 743 -3.97 -45.61 34.84
C ARG A 743 -4.15 -45.74 33.32
N PHE A 744 -4.76 -44.72 32.69
CA PHE A 744 -4.94 -44.65 31.23
C PHE A 744 -4.27 -43.38 30.68
N PRO A 745 -2.92 -43.30 30.71
CA PRO A 745 -2.20 -42.06 30.45
C PRO A 745 -2.42 -41.54 29.03
N GLY A 746 -2.72 -42.41 28.06
CA GLY A 746 -3.03 -42.00 26.69
C GLY A 746 -4.32 -41.18 26.57
N ARG A 747 -5.34 -41.43 27.41
CA ARG A 747 -6.60 -40.67 27.40
C ARG A 747 -6.46 -39.35 28.13
N SER A 748 -5.83 -39.39 29.30
CA SER A 748 -5.53 -38.21 30.10
C SER A 748 -4.71 -37.19 29.31
N VAL A 749 -3.66 -37.65 28.60
CA VAL A 749 -2.84 -36.79 27.74
C VAL A 749 -3.62 -36.27 26.53
N LEU A 750 -4.54 -37.06 25.96
CA LEU A 750 -5.39 -36.60 24.86
C LEU A 750 -6.32 -35.47 25.31
N THR A 751 -6.91 -35.58 26.50
CA THR A 751 -7.73 -34.52 27.12
C THR A 751 -6.91 -33.23 27.33
N VAL A 752 -5.72 -33.35 27.91
CA VAL A 752 -4.81 -32.22 28.14
C VAL A 752 -4.38 -31.59 26.81
N PHE A 753 -4.13 -32.40 25.77
CA PHE A 753 -3.78 -31.92 24.43
C PHE A 753 -4.93 -31.11 23.81
N LEU A 754 -6.16 -31.61 23.82
CA LEU A 754 -7.30 -30.94 23.17
C LEU A 754 -7.62 -29.58 23.81
N ILE A 755 -7.64 -29.52 25.14
CA ILE A 755 -7.86 -28.25 25.85
C ILE A 755 -6.66 -27.33 25.70
N GLY A 756 -5.44 -27.85 25.92
CA GLY A 756 -4.24 -27.03 25.90
C GLY A 756 -3.90 -26.48 24.52
N SER A 757 -4.22 -27.20 23.43
CA SER A 757 -4.06 -26.69 22.07
C SER A 757 -5.03 -25.54 21.74
N ALA A 758 -6.30 -25.66 22.18
CA ALA A 758 -7.26 -24.57 22.05
C ALA A 758 -6.84 -23.34 22.87
N THR A 759 -6.41 -23.54 24.12
CA THR A 759 -5.86 -22.46 24.94
C THR A 759 -4.61 -21.83 24.32
N PHE A 760 -3.68 -22.65 23.82
CA PHE A 760 -2.47 -22.19 23.16
C PHE A 760 -2.79 -21.27 21.98
N LEU A 761 -3.68 -21.70 21.08
CA LEU A 761 -4.06 -20.92 19.91
C LEU A 761 -4.81 -19.63 20.29
N LEU A 762 -5.78 -19.70 21.20
CA LEU A 762 -6.56 -18.51 21.59
C LEU A 762 -5.68 -17.43 22.25
N VAL A 763 -4.75 -17.83 23.12
CA VAL A 763 -3.82 -16.89 23.77
C VAL A 763 -2.79 -16.35 22.77
N ALA A 764 -2.24 -17.22 21.90
CA ALA A 764 -1.26 -16.80 20.90
C ALA A 764 -1.86 -15.83 19.87
N VAL A 765 -3.13 -16.00 19.47
CA VAL A 765 -3.78 -15.06 18.54
C VAL A 765 -4.10 -13.73 19.22
N GLU A 766 -4.59 -13.76 20.47
CA GLU A 766 -4.92 -12.53 21.22
C GLU A 766 -3.70 -11.63 21.47
N SER A 767 -2.49 -12.19 21.55
CA SER A 767 -1.27 -11.38 21.75
C SER A 767 -0.87 -10.52 20.55
N PHE A 768 -1.39 -10.80 19.36
CA PHE A 768 -1.12 -9.99 18.16
C PHE A 768 -2.07 -8.78 18.04
N ARG A 769 -3.09 -8.68 18.92
CA ARG A 769 -4.05 -7.58 18.88
C ARG A 769 -3.46 -6.35 19.56
N ARG A 770 -3.34 -5.25 18.82
CA ARG A 770 -2.82 -3.97 19.32
C ARG A 770 -3.85 -2.85 19.17
N LYS A 771 -3.76 -1.84 20.03
CA LYS A 771 -4.49 -0.56 19.94
C LYS A 771 -3.45 0.57 20.00
N PRO A 772 -3.74 1.78 19.49
CA PRO A 772 -2.80 2.87 19.59
C PRO A 772 -2.62 3.22 21.06
N ASP A 773 -1.37 3.31 21.50
CA ASP A 773 -1.03 3.61 22.89
C ASP A 773 -1.53 5.00 23.33
N HIS A 774 -1.55 5.24 24.64
CA HIS A 774 -1.97 6.51 25.20
C HIS A 774 -1.09 7.69 24.74
N ASP A 775 0.20 7.46 24.55
CA ASP A 775 1.23 8.42 24.12
C ASP A 775 1.31 8.59 22.58
N PHE A 776 0.36 8.03 21.83
CA PHE A 776 0.33 8.11 20.36
C PHE A 776 0.46 9.55 19.82
N GLY A 777 -0.13 10.52 20.53
CA GLY A 777 -0.14 11.94 20.18
C GLY A 777 1.15 12.70 20.51
N ASP A 778 2.08 12.08 21.24
CA ASP A 778 3.31 12.76 21.65
C ASP A 778 4.32 12.82 20.50
N LYS A 779 5.33 13.70 20.62
CA LYS A 779 6.39 13.86 19.60
C LYS A 779 7.13 12.55 19.30
N THR A 780 7.31 11.69 20.31
CA THR A 780 7.94 10.36 20.20
C THR A 780 6.92 9.23 20.00
N GLY A 781 5.63 9.55 19.93
CA GLY A 781 4.54 8.63 19.63
C GLY A 781 4.42 8.31 18.14
N GLY A 782 3.47 7.46 17.78
CA GLY A 782 3.23 7.04 16.39
C GLY A 782 2.86 8.18 15.44
N SER A 783 2.26 9.26 15.94
CA SER A 783 1.91 10.44 15.14
C SER A 783 3.03 11.47 14.95
N GLY A 784 4.13 11.34 15.70
CA GLY A 784 5.21 12.33 15.68
C GLY A 784 4.84 13.70 16.27
N GLY A 785 3.73 13.79 17.01
CA GLY A 785 3.16 15.05 17.53
C GLY A 785 2.10 15.68 16.63
N PHE A 786 1.91 15.19 15.40
CA PHE A 786 0.96 15.75 14.45
C PHE A 786 -0.43 15.13 14.66
N ASN A 787 -1.43 15.94 14.98
CA ASN A 787 -2.78 15.46 15.27
C ASN A 787 -3.74 15.51 14.07
N LEU A 788 -3.37 16.20 12.98
CA LEU A 788 -4.11 16.27 11.73
C LEU A 788 -3.22 15.96 10.52
N LEU A 789 -3.77 15.25 9.54
CA LEU A 789 -3.22 15.12 8.19
C LEU A 789 -4.12 15.86 7.21
N VAL A 790 -3.52 16.69 6.37
CA VAL A 790 -4.20 17.46 5.33
C VAL A 790 -3.73 16.93 3.98
N GLU A 791 -4.55 16.11 3.31
CA GLU A 791 -4.25 15.61 1.97
C GLU A 791 -5.04 16.39 0.92
N SER A 792 -4.40 16.86 -0.15
CA SER A 792 -5.04 17.66 -1.21
C SER A 792 -4.94 16.97 -2.58
N ASP A 793 -5.98 17.13 -3.40
CA ASP A 793 -5.99 16.68 -4.79
C ASP A 793 -5.10 17.59 -5.66
N VAL A 794 -5.25 18.91 -5.48
CA VAL A 794 -4.40 19.92 -6.09
C VAL A 794 -3.21 20.23 -5.17
N PRO A 795 -1.96 20.24 -5.66
CA PRO A 795 -0.80 20.54 -4.82
C PRO A 795 -0.87 21.94 -4.17
N LEU A 796 -0.59 21.98 -2.88
CA LEU A 796 -0.41 23.21 -2.10
C LEU A 796 1.07 23.59 -2.10
N PHE A 797 1.38 24.88 -2.24
CA PHE A 797 2.77 25.37 -2.25
C PHE A 797 3.15 26.09 -0.95
N ASN A 798 2.18 26.66 -0.26
CA ASN A 798 2.40 27.40 0.98
C ASN A 798 2.13 26.53 2.21
N ARG A 799 2.87 26.80 3.29
CA ARG A 799 2.70 26.12 4.56
C ARG A 799 1.58 26.75 5.37
N LEU A 800 0.75 25.92 5.99
CA LEU A 800 -0.42 26.35 6.76
C LEU A 800 -0.08 27.07 8.08
N ASP A 801 1.14 26.92 8.59
CA ASP A 801 1.64 27.65 9.77
C ASP A 801 2.15 29.07 9.42
N GLN A 802 2.41 29.35 8.15
CA GLN A 802 2.89 30.64 7.68
C GLN A 802 1.75 31.56 7.24
N LYS A 803 2.03 32.87 7.15
CA LYS A 803 1.03 33.87 6.74
C LYS A 803 0.48 33.57 5.34
N ALA A 804 1.34 33.30 4.36
CA ALA A 804 0.91 33.03 2.98
C ALA A 804 -0.07 31.85 2.88
N GLY A 805 0.18 30.74 3.60
CA GLY A 805 -0.75 29.60 3.60
C GLY A 805 -2.04 29.87 4.36
N ARG A 806 -2.01 30.70 5.43
CA ARG A 806 -3.24 31.17 6.09
C ARG A 806 -4.06 32.08 5.19
N ASP A 807 -3.41 32.97 4.46
CA ASP A 807 -4.05 33.87 3.48
C ASP A 807 -4.71 33.07 2.35
N ASP A 808 -4.10 31.98 1.88
CA ASP A 808 -4.72 31.06 0.91
C ASP A 808 -6.03 30.46 1.43
N VAL A 809 -6.04 29.98 2.69
CA VAL A 809 -7.25 29.43 3.33
C VAL A 809 -8.32 30.51 3.50
N LEU A 810 -7.94 31.69 3.98
CA LEU A 810 -8.87 32.82 4.18
C LEU A 810 -9.48 33.29 2.86
N THR A 811 -8.71 33.30 1.78
CA THR A 811 -9.21 33.65 0.44
C THR A 811 -10.30 32.68 -0.02
N GLY A 812 -10.10 31.37 0.16
CA GLY A 812 -11.13 30.38 -0.17
C GLY A 812 -12.36 30.46 0.76
N LEU A 813 -12.16 30.77 2.04
CA LEU A 813 -13.26 31.01 2.98
C LEU A 813 -14.09 32.24 2.62
N ASP A 814 -13.45 33.29 2.09
CA ASP A 814 -14.15 34.50 1.66
C ASP A 814 -15.20 34.20 0.57
N VAL A 815 -14.82 33.36 -0.39
CA VAL A 815 -15.70 32.84 -1.45
C VAL A 815 -16.76 31.90 -0.86
N TYR A 816 -16.36 30.94 -0.03
CA TYR A 816 -17.28 29.99 0.60
C TYR A 816 -18.37 30.69 1.43
N PHE A 817 -17.99 31.67 2.26
CA PHE A 817 -18.95 32.41 3.08
C PHE A 817 -19.80 33.38 2.24
N GLN A 818 -19.29 33.90 1.14
CA GLN A 818 -20.09 34.67 0.19
C GLN A 818 -21.19 33.80 -0.45
N ASP A 819 -20.84 32.60 -0.93
CA ASP A 819 -21.79 31.63 -1.49
C ASP A 819 -22.85 31.22 -0.44
N ARG A 820 -22.41 31.00 0.81
CA ARG A 820 -23.29 30.65 1.92
C ARG A 820 -24.25 31.78 2.29
N ALA A 821 -23.77 33.02 2.34
CA ALA A 821 -24.59 34.20 2.62
C ALA A 821 -25.64 34.42 1.51
N ALA A 822 -25.30 34.14 0.25
CA ALA A 822 -26.24 34.21 -0.86
C ALA A 822 -27.40 33.19 -0.73
N LYS A 823 -27.12 31.99 -0.21
CA LYS A 823 -28.16 30.96 0.02
C LYS A 823 -28.95 31.17 1.32
N ASN A 824 -28.31 31.67 2.37
CA ASN A 824 -28.95 31.92 3.67
C ASN A 824 -28.63 33.34 4.17
N PRO A 825 -29.37 34.36 3.70
CA PRO A 825 -29.14 35.76 4.07
C PRO A 825 -29.35 36.05 5.56
N THR A 826 -30.08 35.19 6.28
CA THR A 826 -30.34 35.30 7.73
C THR A 826 -29.26 34.64 8.60
N GLY A 827 -28.19 34.12 7.99
CA GLY A 827 -27.08 33.49 8.68
C GLY A 827 -26.19 34.48 9.45
N PRO A 828 -25.19 33.96 10.20
CA PRO A 828 -24.19 34.79 10.87
C PRO A 828 -23.41 35.67 9.86
N ASP A 829 -23.03 36.86 10.31
CA ASP A 829 -22.32 37.84 9.50
C ASP A 829 -20.97 37.31 8.97
N LYS A 830 -20.66 37.61 7.71
CA LYS A 830 -19.44 37.14 7.02
C LYS A 830 -18.18 37.63 7.74
N ALA A 831 -18.14 38.88 8.20
CA ALA A 831 -16.95 39.40 8.87
C ALA A 831 -16.71 38.70 10.21
N ALA A 832 -17.76 38.38 10.96
CA ALA A 832 -17.67 37.59 12.18
C ALA A 832 -17.17 36.15 11.91
N LEU A 833 -17.66 35.50 10.86
CA LEU A 833 -17.19 34.17 10.45
C LEU A 833 -15.73 34.16 10.03
N MET A 834 -15.29 35.19 9.30
CA MET A 834 -13.89 35.35 8.89
C MET A 834 -12.97 35.54 10.11
N ALA A 835 -13.36 36.39 11.06
CA ALA A 835 -12.58 36.61 12.28
C ALA A 835 -12.46 35.36 13.16
N ASP A 836 -13.54 34.58 13.29
CA ASP A 836 -13.55 33.29 14.00
C ASP A 836 -12.65 32.26 13.29
N ALA A 837 -12.72 32.18 11.96
CA ALA A 837 -11.86 31.30 11.18
C ALA A 837 -10.37 31.67 11.31
N GLU A 838 -10.03 32.95 11.27
CA GLU A 838 -8.66 33.43 11.47
C GLU A 838 -8.14 33.06 12.87
N ALA A 839 -8.96 33.24 13.92
CA ALA A 839 -8.62 32.85 15.28
C ALA A 839 -8.36 31.33 15.39
N LYS A 840 -9.15 30.51 14.71
CA LYS A 840 -8.96 29.04 14.65
C LYS A 840 -7.69 28.65 13.90
N LEU A 841 -7.38 29.30 12.77
CA LEU A 841 -6.14 29.05 12.03
C LEU A 841 -4.89 29.38 12.84
N ASN A 842 -4.96 30.37 13.73
CA ASN A 842 -3.88 30.71 14.66
C ASN A 842 -3.59 29.61 15.71
N ALA A 843 -4.43 28.59 15.82
CA ALA A 843 -4.18 27.42 16.67
C ALA A 843 -3.23 26.38 16.03
N ILE A 844 -2.90 26.53 14.73
CA ILE A 844 -1.89 25.73 14.05
C ILE A 844 -0.50 26.17 14.54
N THR A 845 0.23 25.27 15.20
CA THR A 845 1.56 25.56 15.75
C THR A 845 2.67 25.20 14.76
N THR A 846 2.52 24.09 14.03
CA THR A 846 3.49 23.61 13.04
C THR A 846 2.77 22.96 11.88
N SER A 847 3.21 23.21 10.65
CA SER A 847 2.75 22.50 9.44
C SER A 847 3.93 22.03 8.61
N ILE A 848 4.11 20.72 8.43
CA ILE A 848 5.19 20.17 7.61
C ILE A 848 4.64 19.73 6.25
N PRO A 849 5.06 20.37 5.14
CA PRO A 849 4.64 19.97 3.81
C PRO A 849 5.43 18.74 3.34
N VAL A 850 4.73 17.78 2.74
CA VAL A 850 5.28 16.50 2.27
C VAL A 850 4.90 16.30 0.80
N ARG A 851 5.91 16.02 -0.03
CA ARG A 851 5.71 15.71 -1.44
C ARG A 851 5.22 14.28 -1.59
N VAL A 852 4.32 14.06 -2.54
CA VAL A 852 3.68 12.76 -2.76
C VAL A 852 3.82 12.38 -4.24
N VAL A 853 4.38 11.21 -4.50
CA VAL A 853 4.25 10.53 -5.81
C VAL A 853 3.23 9.42 -5.66
N ALA A 854 2.20 9.42 -6.50
CA ALA A 854 1.14 8.42 -6.47
C ALA A 854 1.70 7.01 -6.71
N GLY A 855 1.08 6.01 -6.09
CA GLY A 855 1.47 4.61 -6.20
C GLY A 855 0.40 3.69 -5.64
N ASP A 856 0.70 2.40 -5.65
CA ASP A 856 -0.10 1.34 -5.06
C ASP A 856 -0.19 1.53 -3.54
N ASP A 857 -1.38 1.27 -2.98
CA ASP A 857 -1.53 1.20 -1.53
C ASP A 857 -0.78 -0.03 -1.00
N ALA A 858 0.32 0.18 -0.29
CA ALA A 858 1.15 -0.87 0.30
C ALA A 858 0.79 -1.14 1.77
N SER A 859 -0.40 -0.74 2.24
CA SER A 859 -0.88 -1.05 3.58
C SER A 859 -1.61 -2.40 3.65
N CYS A 860 -1.87 -2.85 4.88
CA CYS A 860 -2.71 -4.02 5.13
C CYS A 860 -4.19 -3.83 4.74
N LEU A 861 -4.64 -2.61 4.38
CA LEU A 861 -5.97 -2.39 3.81
C LEU A 861 -6.05 -2.92 2.38
N ASN A 862 -4.92 -2.90 1.66
CA ASN A 862 -4.86 -3.39 0.30
C ASN A 862 -4.69 -4.91 0.28
N LEU A 863 -5.71 -5.60 -0.23
CA LEU A 863 -5.67 -7.04 -0.43
C LEU A 863 -4.80 -7.44 -1.64
N TYR A 864 -4.56 -6.53 -2.58
CA TYR A 864 -3.65 -6.73 -3.70
C TYR A 864 -2.18 -6.63 -3.25
N GLN A 865 -1.29 -7.31 -3.94
CA GLN A 865 0.14 -7.12 -3.74
C GLN A 865 0.58 -5.78 -4.35
N ALA A 866 1.13 -4.90 -3.52
CA ALA A 866 1.69 -3.62 -3.99
C ALA A 866 2.99 -3.87 -4.76
N GLY A 867 3.04 -3.43 -6.02
CA GLY A 867 4.21 -3.50 -6.88
C GLY A 867 4.97 -2.18 -6.97
N ARG A 868 4.27 -1.05 -6.84
CA ARG A 868 4.84 0.31 -6.89
C ARG A 868 4.32 1.13 -5.71
N PRO A 869 4.91 1.00 -4.51
CA PRO A 869 4.45 1.73 -3.34
C PRO A 869 4.45 3.25 -3.56
N ARG A 870 3.51 3.94 -2.91
CA ARG A 870 3.48 5.41 -2.87
C ARG A 870 4.74 5.97 -2.19
N LEU A 871 5.29 7.04 -2.74
CA LEU A 871 6.55 7.64 -2.28
C LEU A 871 6.29 9.01 -1.65
N LEU A 872 6.89 9.24 -0.48
CA LEU A 872 6.83 10.49 0.25
C LEU A 872 8.20 11.16 0.34
N GLY A 873 8.25 12.44 -0.02
CA GLY A 873 9.43 13.29 0.09
C GLY A 873 9.29 14.20 1.29
N VAL A 874 10.03 13.92 2.37
CA VAL A 874 10.01 14.75 3.57
C VAL A 874 11.07 15.85 3.52
N PRO A 875 10.73 17.08 3.95
CA PRO A 875 11.66 18.21 3.92
C PRO A 875 12.70 18.09 5.03
N ASP A 876 13.79 18.85 4.89
CA ASP A 876 14.87 18.92 5.89
C ASP A 876 14.33 19.36 7.27
N ASP A 877 13.32 20.25 7.32
CA ASP A 877 12.63 20.64 8.55
C ASP A 877 12.14 19.43 9.38
N LEU A 878 11.57 18.41 8.74
CA LEU A 878 11.10 17.22 9.44
C LEU A 878 12.27 16.34 9.88
N ILE A 879 13.28 16.21 9.02
CA ILE A 879 14.48 15.45 9.29
C ILE A 879 15.20 16.03 10.51
N GLU A 880 15.31 17.36 10.62
CA GLU A 880 15.92 18.06 11.75
C GLU A 880 15.04 18.01 13.01
N ARG A 881 13.71 18.22 12.88
CA ARG A 881 12.76 18.15 14.00
C ARG A 881 12.75 16.77 14.65
N GLY A 882 12.88 15.72 13.83
CA GLY A 882 12.73 14.33 14.23
C GLY A 882 11.34 14.04 14.83
N GLY A 883 11.28 12.99 15.65
CA GLY A 883 10.06 12.46 16.23
C GLY A 883 9.65 11.15 15.57
N PHE A 884 8.41 10.73 15.83
CA PHE A 884 7.87 9.41 15.50
C PHE A 884 8.54 8.27 16.27
N ARG A 885 7.79 7.19 16.47
CA ARG A 885 8.31 5.98 17.10
C ARG A 885 8.91 5.04 16.05
N PHE A 886 10.15 4.63 16.26
CA PHE A 886 10.82 3.63 15.43
C PHE A 886 10.73 2.24 16.06
N ALA A 887 10.46 1.23 15.23
CA ALA A 887 10.56 -0.17 15.61
C ALA A 887 12.00 -0.68 15.51
N ALA A 888 12.69 -0.34 14.42
CA ALA A 888 14.09 -0.70 14.20
C ALA A 888 14.76 0.31 13.25
N THR A 889 16.09 0.45 13.35
CA THR A 889 16.90 1.30 12.46
C THR A 889 18.25 0.64 12.19
N GLU A 890 18.89 1.02 11.09
CA GLU A 890 20.31 0.78 10.93
C GLU A 890 21.11 1.58 11.98
N PRO A 891 22.37 1.19 12.29
CA PRO A 891 23.20 1.93 13.24
C PRO A 891 23.46 3.37 12.78
N PHE A 892 23.26 4.33 13.70
CA PHE A 892 23.50 5.75 13.48
C PHE A 892 24.07 6.42 14.74
N GLU A 893 24.70 7.58 14.56
CA GLU A 893 25.23 8.40 15.67
C GLU A 893 24.20 9.46 16.09
N GLY A 894 24.00 9.64 17.40
CA GLY A 894 23.06 10.62 17.96
C GLY A 894 21.70 10.03 18.35
N THR A 895 20.71 10.90 18.53
CA THR A 895 19.36 10.54 19.05
C THR A 895 18.25 10.64 18.02
N ASN A 896 18.51 11.24 16.86
CA ASN A 896 17.53 11.46 15.80
C ASN A 896 17.79 10.53 14.60
N PRO A 897 17.00 9.45 14.41
CA PRO A 897 17.24 8.50 13.32
C PRO A 897 17.04 9.09 11.92
N TRP A 898 16.30 10.19 11.79
CA TRP A 898 15.93 10.75 10.48
C TRP A 898 17.13 11.14 9.62
N VAL A 899 18.29 11.40 10.23
CA VAL A 899 19.56 11.66 9.53
C VAL A 899 19.99 10.52 8.61
N LEU A 900 19.51 9.29 8.84
CA LEU A 900 19.76 8.13 7.98
C LEU A 900 19.26 8.34 6.55
N LEU A 901 18.21 9.12 6.33
CA LEU A 901 17.69 9.43 4.98
C LEU A 901 18.65 10.29 4.15
N LYS A 902 19.63 10.94 4.78
CA LYS A 902 20.67 11.73 4.11
C LYS A 902 21.99 11.00 3.96
N LYS A 903 22.15 9.84 4.62
CA LYS A 903 23.38 9.06 4.58
C LYS A 903 23.49 8.31 3.24
N PRO A 904 24.55 8.57 2.44
CA PRO A 904 24.75 7.87 1.18
C PRO A 904 25.00 6.37 1.42
N GLN A 905 24.43 5.53 0.56
CA GLN A 905 24.53 4.08 0.67
C GLN A 905 25.67 3.53 -0.20
N PRO A 906 26.39 2.48 0.23
CA PRO A 906 27.55 1.94 -0.50
C PRO A 906 27.23 1.41 -1.90
N ASP A 907 26.01 0.94 -2.11
CA ASP A 907 25.51 0.38 -3.38
C ASP A 907 24.74 1.41 -4.23
N GLY A 908 24.73 2.68 -3.81
CA GLY A 908 23.99 3.75 -4.47
C GLY A 908 22.47 3.69 -4.27
N ALA A 909 21.97 2.80 -3.39
CA ALA A 909 20.54 2.72 -3.09
C ALA A 909 20.05 3.99 -2.36
N VAL A 910 18.80 4.37 -2.63
CA VAL A 910 18.16 5.52 -1.96
C VAL A 910 17.69 5.08 -0.57
N PRO A 911 18.14 5.71 0.52
CA PRO A 911 17.69 5.35 1.87
C PRO A 911 16.24 5.77 2.07
N VAL A 912 15.42 4.85 2.59
CA VAL A 912 14.00 5.09 2.89
C VAL A 912 13.60 4.53 4.25
N PHE A 913 12.58 5.12 4.85
CA PHE A 913 11.80 4.55 5.93
C PHE A 913 10.46 4.01 5.42
N ALA A 914 9.87 3.10 6.17
CA ALA A 914 8.53 2.61 5.92
C ALA A 914 7.91 2.13 7.24
N GLU A 915 6.59 1.97 7.30
CA GLU A 915 5.96 1.42 8.48
C GLU A 915 6.25 -0.09 8.62
N GLN A 916 6.41 -0.58 9.86
CA GLN A 916 6.87 -1.93 10.19
C GLN A 916 5.98 -3.04 9.59
N ASN A 917 4.65 -2.92 9.68
CA ASN A 917 3.73 -3.90 9.10
C ASN A 917 3.75 -3.86 7.57
N THR A 918 3.88 -2.68 6.98
CA THR A 918 4.07 -2.51 5.52
C THR A 918 5.32 -3.26 5.06
N VAL A 919 6.45 -3.06 5.74
CA VAL A 919 7.73 -3.73 5.44
C VAL A 919 7.63 -5.25 5.59
N MET A 920 7.02 -5.73 6.68
CA MET A 920 6.94 -7.15 6.96
C MET A 920 5.95 -7.89 6.04
N TRP A 921 4.73 -7.39 5.89
CA TRP A 921 3.64 -8.16 5.28
C TRP A 921 3.46 -7.87 3.80
N MET A 922 3.69 -6.62 3.38
CA MET A 922 3.45 -6.20 1.99
C MET A 922 4.72 -6.25 1.16
N LEU A 923 5.83 -5.73 1.71
CA LEU A 923 7.12 -5.70 1.01
C LEU A 923 7.98 -6.96 1.27
N LYS A 924 7.64 -7.76 2.30
CA LYS A 924 8.30 -9.03 2.67
C LYS A 924 9.82 -8.88 2.81
N THR A 925 10.25 -7.80 3.45
CA THR A 925 11.65 -7.47 3.71
C THR A 925 11.82 -7.02 5.17
N ASP A 926 13.05 -6.70 5.57
CA ASP A 926 13.40 -6.12 6.87
C ASP A 926 14.30 -4.88 6.68
N VAL A 927 14.71 -4.25 7.79
CA VAL A 927 15.74 -3.21 7.82
C VAL A 927 17.05 -3.74 7.19
N GLY A 928 17.66 -2.95 6.32
CA GLY A 928 18.82 -3.30 5.49
C GLY A 928 18.47 -3.96 4.15
N GLY A 929 17.24 -4.44 3.99
CA GLY A 929 16.74 -4.97 2.72
C GLY A 929 16.45 -3.87 1.68
N THR A 930 16.20 -4.28 0.43
CA THR A 930 15.95 -3.35 -0.68
C THR A 930 14.63 -3.62 -1.37
N VAL A 931 14.01 -2.54 -1.85
CA VAL A 931 12.77 -2.53 -2.63
C VAL A 931 13.03 -1.75 -3.91
N ASN A 932 12.56 -2.25 -5.04
CA ASN A 932 12.68 -1.52 -6.31
C ASN A 932 11.49 -0.58 -6.47
N VAL A 933 11.77 0.70 -6.68
CA VAL A 933 10.81 1.71 -7.13
C VAL A 933 11.11 2.05 -8.58
N GLN A 934 10.26 2.84 -9.24
CA GLN A 934 10.54 3.35 -10.57
C GLN A 934 10.77 4.85 -10.52
N ASP A 935 11.73 5.34 -11.29
CA ASP A 935 11.85 6.77 -11.54
C ASP A 935 10.79 7.25 -12.54
N GLU A 936 10.75 8.55 -12.83
CA GLU A 936 9.80 9.13 -13.76
C GLU A 936 9.90 8.57 -15.20
N ALA A 937 11.07 8.06 -15.59
CA ALA A 937 11.27 7.42 -16.90
C ALA A 937 10.90 5.92 -16.89
N GLY A 938 10.39 5.39 -15.78
CA GLY A 938 10.02 3.99 -15.60
C GLY A 938 11.21 3.06 -15.32
N ARG A 939 12.42 3.61 -15.08
CA ARG A 939 13.61 2.81 -14.80
C ARG A 939 13.61 2.36 -13.33
N PRO A 940 13.99 1.10 -13.04
CA PRO A 940 14.03 0.60 -11.68
C PRO A 940 15.16 1.26 -10.86
N VAL A 941 14.83 1.75 -9.67
CA VAL A 941 15.75 2.32 -8.70
C VAL A 941 15.64 1.55 -7.39
N LYS A 942 16.79 1.18 -6.82
CA LYS A 942 16.84 0.48 -5.53
C LYS A 942 16.66 1.47 -4.38
N CYS A 943 15.69 1.19 -3.52
CA CYS A 943 15.50 1.85 -2.24
C CYS A 943 15.88 0.89 -1.11
N ARG A 944 16.68 1.34 -0.14
CA ARG A 944 17.09 0.54 1.02
C ARG A 944 16.31 0.95 2.26
N ILE A 945 15.71 -0.02 2.95
CA ILE A 945 14.98 0.24 4.20
C ILE A 945 15.99 0.50 5.31
N VAL A 946 16.26 1.75 5.66
CA VAL A 946 17.23 2.11 6.71
C VAL A 946 16.60 2.21 8.10
N GLY A 947 15.27 2.13 8.19
CA GLY A 947 14.53 2.09 9.45
C GLY A 947 13.03 1.89 9.24
N THR A 948 12.36 1.42 10.29
CA THR A 948 10.93 1.16 10.30
C THR A 948 10.22 1.93 11.40
N LEU A 949 9.07 2.49 11.06
CA LEU A 949 8.20 3.20 11.99
C LEU A 949 7.13 2.26 12.56
N ILE A 950 6.64 2.54 13.77
CA ILE A 950 5.59 1.74 14.41
C ILE A 950 4.39 2.62 14.77
N ASP A 951 3.18 2.10 14.52
CA ASP A 951 1.91 2.82 14.69
C ASP A 951 1.92 4.20 14.00
N SER A 952 2.57 4.28 12.84
CA SER A 952 2.75 5.54 12.13
C SER A 952 1.58 5.86 11.21
N VAL A 953 1.41 7.16 10.93
CA VAL A 953 0.50 7.67 9.89
C VAL A 953 0.98 7.36 8.46
N PHE A 954 2.26 7.00 8.29
CA PHE A 954 2.88 6.66 7.00
C PHE A 954 2.70 5.18 6.59
N GLN A 955 1.61 4.55 7.02
CA GLN A 955 1.25 3.22 6.52
C GLN A 955 0.90 3.31 5.04
N SER A 956 1.38 2.35 4.23
CA SER A 956 1.39 2.38 2.76
C SER A 956 2.55 3.14 2.09
N GLU A 957 3.41 3.82 2.84
CA GLU A 957 4.30 4.83 2.27
C GLU A 957 5.77 4.44 2.38
N LEU A 958 6.56 4.72 1.33
CA LEU A 958 8.02 4.79 1.42
C LEU A 958 8.45 6.24 1.61
N VAL A 959 9.03 6.54 2.77
CA VAL A 959 9.43 7.88 3.18
C VAL A 959 10.90 8.10 2.90
N MET A 960 11.24 9.10 2.09
CA MET A 960 12.61 9.48 1.75
C MET A 960 12.82 10.98 1.89
N ALA A 961 14.08 11.44 1.91
CA ALA A 961 14.35 12.87 1.83
C ALA A 961 13.81 13.45 0.51
N ASP A 962 13.15 14.60 0.57
CA ASP A 962 12.55 15.26 -0.60
C ASP A 962 13.54 15.49 -1.74
N GLU A 963 14.82 15.73 -1.41
CA GLU A 963 15.90 15.82 -2.40
C GLU A 963 16.04 14.56 -3.27
N HIS A 964 15.95 13.37 -2.67
CA HIS A 964 16.00 12.12 -3.42
C HIS A 964 14.75 11.96 -4.28
N LEU A 965 13.57 12.27 -3.73
CA LEU A 965 12.33 12.19 -4.47
C LEU A 965 12.34 13.12 -5.69
N ARG A 966 12.82 14.36 -5.55
CA ARG A 966 12.98 15.31 -6.66
C ARG A 966 13.99 14.86 -7.71
N ARG A 967 14.97 14.04 -7.34
CA ARG A 967 15.91 13.43 -8.30
C ARG A 967 15.26 12.30 -9.10
N LEU A 968 14.38 11.52 -8.47
CA LEU A 968 13.67 10.40 -9.09
C LEU A 968 12.47 10.87 -9.93
N HIS A 969 11.74 11.88 -9.45
CA HIS A 969 10.55 12.44 -10.06
C HIS A 969 10.65 13.97 -10.15
N PRO A 970 11.51 14.51 -11.04
CA PRO A 970 11.75 15.95 -11.12
C PRO A 970 10.52 16.77 -11.50
N ARG A 971 9.55 16.21 -12.24
CA ARG A 971 8.30 16.91 -12.59
C ARG A 971 7.21 16.88 -11.53
N GLU A 972 7.44 16.24 -10.38
CA GLU A 972 6.48 16.32 -9.28
C GLU A 972 6.73 17.58 -8.44
N GLU A 973 5.74 18.46 -8.42
CA GLU A 973 5.81 19.84 -7.89
C GLU A 973 4.79 20.06 -6.77
N GLY A 974 5.11 20.96 -5.82
CA GLY A 974 4.23 21.27 -4.69
C GLY A 974 4.04 20.11 -3.71
N PHE A 975 3.09 20.26 -2.79
CA PHE A 975 2.87 19.35 -1.67
C PHE A 975 1.41 18.91 -1.60
N ARG A 976 1.16 17.60 -1.62
CA ARG A 976 -0.19 17.02 -1.53
C ARG A 976 -0.54 16.47 -0.15
N LEU A 977 0.41 16.51 0.79
CA LEU A 977 0.21 16.13 2.17
C LEU A 977 0.84 17.20 3.07
N GLN A 978 0.13 17.68 4.09
CA GLN A 978 0.72 18.45 5.18
C GLN A 978 0.41 17.77 6.52
N LEU A 979 1.45 17.61 7.34
CA LEU A 979 1.34 17.13 8.72
C LEU A 979 1.14 18.36 9.61
N VAL A 980 0.00 18.44 10.29
CA VAL A 980 -0.41 19.62 11.04
C VAL A 980 -0.45 19.30 12.53
N GLU A 981 0.19 20.16 13.31
CA GLU A 981 0.17 20.16 14.77
C GLU A 981 -0.71 21.33 15.23
N THR A 982 -1.72 21.02 16.06
CA THR A 982 -2.59 22.01 16.71
C THR A 982 -2.68 21.74 18.20
N LYS A 983 -3.23 22.68 18.97
CA LYS A 983 -3.74 22.36 20.31
C LYS A 983 -4.79 21.24 20.19
N PRO A 984 -4.75 20.18 21.05
CA PRO A 984 -5.62 19.01 20.91
C PRO A 984 -7.12 19.34 20.86
N GLU A 985 -7.56 20.31 21.67
CA GLU A 985 -8.95 20.79 21.73
C GLU A 985 -9.41 21.55 20.47
N ALA A 986 -8.48 22.15 19.72
CA ALA A 986 -8.78 22.95 18.53
C ALA A 986 -8.79 22.11 17.23
N ALA A 987 -8.32 20.86 17.26
CA ALA A 987 -8.11 20.05 16.06
C ALA A 987 -9.38 19.88 15.21
N GLY A 988 -10.52 19.64 15.85
CA GLY A 988 -11.80 19.49 15.15
C GLY A 988 -12.28 20.76 14.47
N ASP A 989 -12.05 21.92 15.07
CA ASP A 989 -12.44 23.21 14.51
C ASP A 989 -11.50 23.64 13.39
N VAL A 990 -10.19 23.45 13.56
CA VAL A 990 -9.19 23.68 12.49
C VAL A 990 -9.50 22.80 11.28
N ALA A 991 -9.85 21.52 11.49
CA ALA A 991 -10.19 20.62 10.39
C ALA A 991 -11.38 21.12 9.55
N LYS A 992 -12.42 21.66 10.19
CA LYS A 992 -13.57 22.26 9.49
C LYS A 992 -13.19 23.49 8.69
N VAL A 993 -12.39 24.38 9.28
CA VAL A 993 -11.92 25.62 8.63
C VAL A 993 -11.06 25.31 7.41
N LEU A 994 -10.11 24.37 7.53
CA LEU A 994 -9.26 23.93 6.42
C LEU A 994 -10.08 23.25 5.31
N THR A 995 -11.05 22.41 5.66
CA THR A 995 -11.91 21.71 4.67
C THR A 995 -12.74 22.70 3.86
N ALA A 996 -13.29 23.73 4.50
CA ALA A 996 -14.08 24.76 3.81
C ALA A 996 -13.18 25.70 2.97
N GLY A 997 -12.09 26.21 3.57
CA GLY A 997 -11.22 27.19 2.93
C GLY A 997 -10.35 26.65 1.80
N LEU A 998 -10.08 25.35 1.79
CA LEU A 998 -9.32 24.68 0.72
C LEU A 998 -10.17 23.71 -0.09
N SER A 999 -11.48 23.97 -0.16
CA SER A 999 -12.45 23.16 -0.92
C SER A 999 -12.08 23.03 -2.41
N ASP A 1000 -11.66 24.14 -3.03
CA ASP A 1000 -11.19 24.16 -4.43
C ASP A 1000 -9.87 23.38 -4.62
N SER A 1001 -9.09 23.15 -3.57
CA SER A 1001 -7.89 22.28 -3.63
C SER A 1001 -8.21 20.79 -3.40
N GLY A 1002 -9.47 20.46 -3.10
CA GLY A 1002 -9.89 19.08 -2.82
C GLY A 1002 -9.23 18.50 -1.58
N VAL A 1003 -9.28 19.24 -0.47
CA VAL A 1003 -8.62 18.83 0.78
C VAL A 1003 -9.48 17.82 1.57
N ALA A 1004 -8.84 16.74 2.00
CA ALA A 1004 -9.33 15.81 3.03
C ALA A 1004 -8.50 16.00 4.31
N VAL A 1005 -9.13 16.47 5.39
CA VAL A 1005 -8.50 16.61 6.70
C VAL A 1005 -8.86 15.43 7.59
N THR A 1006 -7.87 14.60 7.93
CA THR A 1006 -8.07 13.38 8.73
C THR A 1006 -7.32 13.46 10.05
N PRO A 1007 -7.96 13.22 11.20
CA PRO A 1007 -7.26 13.05 12.47
C PRO A 1007 -6.25 11.90 12.42
N SER A 1008 -5.03 12.13 12.90
CA SER A 1008 -3.95 11.12 12.86
C SER A 1008 -4.33 9.82 13.57
N ARG A 1009 -5.08 9.92 14.67
CA ARG A 1009 -5.56 8.75 15.43
C ARG A 1009 -6.57 7.94 14.62
N GLU A 1010 -7.43 8.59 13.86
CA GLU A 1010 -8.43 7.93 13.00
C GLU A 1010 -7.74 7.20 11.84
N ARG A 1011 -6.77 7.87 11.20
CA ARG A 1011 -5.94 7.28 10.13
C ARG A 1011 -5.31 5.97 10.57
N VAL A 1012 -4.65 5.94 11.74
CA VAL A 1012 -3.99 4.72 12.27
C VAL A 1012 -5.01 3.69 12.77
N ALA A 1013 -6.11 4.12 13.39
CA ALA A 1013 -7.16 3.21 13.84
C ALA A 1013 -7.83 2.45 12.69
N ALA A 1014 -8.03 3.08 11.53
CA ALA A 1014 -8.59 2.44 10.34
C ALA A 1014 -7.75 1.24 9.87
N PHE A 1015 -6.42 1.38 9.88
CA PHE A 1015 -5.51 0.28 9.55
C PHE A 1015 -5.55 -0.85 10.58
N GLN A 1016 -5.51 -0.51 11.87
CA GLN A 1016 -5.55 -1.51 12.94
C GLN A 1016 -6.90 -2.24 13.01
N ALA A 1017 -7.99 -1.61 12.58
CA ALA A 1017 -9.30 -2.24 12.50
C ALA A 1017 -9.29 -3.46 11.57
N VAL A 1018 -8.63 -3.36 10.40
CA VAL A 1018 -8.49 -4.50 9.46
C VAL A 1018 -7.69 -5.65 10.04
N VAL A 1019 -6.58 -5.35 10.73
CA VAL A 1019 -5.81 -6.36 11.48
C VAL A 1019 -6.71 -7.04 12.53
N GLY A 1020 -7.53 -6.25 13.24
CA GLY A 1020 -8.50 -6.74 14.21
C GLY A 1020 -9.53 -7.70 13.61
N THR A 1021 -10.03 -7.45 12.40
CA THR A 1021 -10.96 -8.33 11.69
C THR A 1021 -10.35 -9.69 11.37
N TYR A 1022 -9.11 -9.71 10.87
CA TYR A 1022 -8.40 -10.98 10.60
C TYR A 1022 -8.18 -11.79 11.87
N LEU A 1023 -7.66 -11.16 12.93
CA LEU A 1023 -7.43 -11.83 14.21
C LEU A 1023 -8.73 -12.38 14.81
N THR A 1024 -9.83 -11.64 14.69
CA THR A 1024 -11.16 -12.10 15.15
C THR A 1024 -11.61 -13.35 14.38
N THR A 1025 -11.39 -13.39 13.07
CA THR A 1025 -11.72 -14.57 12.25
C THR A 1025 -10.88 -15.79 12.67
N PHE A 1026 -9.59 -15.61 12.96
CA PHE A 1026 -8.75 -16.68 13.50
C PHE A 1026 -9.13 -17.10 14.93
N GLN A 1027 -9.60 -16.18 15.76
CA GLN A 1027 -10.15 -16.50 17.08
C GLN A 1027 -11.39 -17.38 16.98
N LEU A 1028 -12.28 -17.12 16.01
CA LEU A 1028 -13.45 -17.96 15.75
C LEU A 1028 -13.04 -19.37 15.32
N LEU A 1029 -12.00 -19.50 14.50
CA LEU A 1029 -11.40 -20.79 14.14
C LEU A 1029 -10.84 -21.50 15.38
N GLY A 1030 -10.16 -20.77 16.26
CA GLY A 1030 -9.72 -21.26 17.56
C GLY A 1030 -10.86 -21.75 18.46
N ALA A 1031 -11.96 -21.00 18.50
CA ALA A 1031 -13.16 -21.35 19.24
C ALA A 1031 -13.85 -22.60 18.66
N LEU A 1032 -13.82 -22.79 17.34
CA LEU A 1032 -14.26 -24.04 16.71
C LEU A 1032 -13.35 -25.21 17.10
N GLY A 1033 -12.03 -24.96 17.19
CA GLY A 1033 -11.05 -25.90 17.73
C GLY A 1033 -11.37 -26.33 19.15
N LEU A 1034 -11.72 -25.36 19.99
CA LEU A 1034 -12.19 -25.62 21.34
C LEU A 1034 -13.47 -26.47 21.35
N LEU A 1035 -14.47 -26.14 20.52
CA LEU A 1035 -15.71 -26.93 20.39
C LEU A 1035 -15.42 -28.38 20.04
N LEU A 1036 -14.55 -28.61 19.05
CA LEU A 1036 -14.13 -29.96 18.66
C LEU A 1036 -13.38 -30.66 19.79
N GLY A 1037 -12.50 -29.95 20.50
CA GLY A 1037 -11.80 -30.45 21.67
C GLY A 1037 -12.73 -30.84 22.82
N LEU A 1038 -13.78 -30.05 23.07
CA LEU A 1038 -14.81 -30.32 24.07
C LEU A 1038 -15.67 -31.54 23.69
N LEU A 1039 -16.01 -31.70 22.41
CA LEU A 1039 -16.69 -32.91 21.91
C LEU A 1039 -15.81 -34.14 22.08
N GLY A 1040 -14.52 -34.06 21.70
CA GLY A 1040 -13.55 -35.12 21.92
C GLY A 1040 -13.42 -35.48 23.40
N LEU A 1041 -13.34 -34.48 24.28
CA LEU A 1041 -13.34 -34.64 25.73
C LEU A 1041 -14.58 -35.36 26.22
N ALA A 1042 -15.78 -34.91 25.81
CA ALA A 1042 -17.03 -35.54 26.20
C ALA A 1042 -17.02 -37.03 25.84
N VAL A 1043 -16.59 -37.37 24.62
CA VAL A 1043 -16.50 -38.76 24.14
C VAL A 1043 -15.47 -39.56 24.94
N VAL A 1044 -14.30 -38.99 25.24
CA VAL A 1044 -13.27 -39.64 26.06
C VAL A 1044 -13.77 -39.90 27.49
N ILE A 1045 -14.49 -38.95 28.09
CA ILE A 1045 -15.06 -39.09 29.45
C ILE A 1045 -16.16 -40.14 29.45
N LEU A 1046 -17.12 -40.06 28.51
CA LEU A 1046 -18.18 -41.05 28.34
C LEU A 1046 -17.56 -42.44 28.24
N ARG A 1047 -16.59 -42.63 27.33
CA ARG A 1047 -15.86 -43.89 27.19
C ARG A 1047 -15.18 -44.33 28.49
N GLY A 1048 -14.45 -43.42 29.14
CA GLY A 1048 -13.75 -43.71 30.39
C GLY A 1048 -14.69 -44.16 31.49
N VAL A 1049 -15.87 -43.55 31.57
CA VAL A 1049 -16.94 -43.96 32.48
C VAL A 1049 -17.44 -45.37 32.13
N TRP A 1050 -17.76 -45.63 30.86
CA TRP A 1050 -18.29 -46.93 30.39
C TRP A 1050 -17.33 -48.09 30.66
N GLU A 1051 -16.03 -47.89 30.47
CA GLU A 1051 -15.04 -48.92 30.71
C GLU A 1051 -14.77 -49.18 32.20
N ARG A 1052 -15.07 -48.21 33.05
CA ARG A 1052 -14.88 -48.29 34.51
C ARG A 1052 -16.19 -48.56 35.26
N VAL A 1053 -17.25 -48.93 34.55
CA VAL A 1053 -18.55 -49.29 35.13
C VAL A 1053 -18.41 -50.40 36.18
N GLY A 1054 -17.55 -51.40 35.95
CA GLY A 1054 -17.26 -52.46 36.92
C GLY A 1054 -16.58 -51.93 38.19
N GLU A 1055 -15.64 -50.99 38.06
CA GLU A 1055 -14.97 -50.35 39.21
C GLU A 1055 -15.95 -49.52 40.04
N PHE A 1056 -16.81 -48.73 39.38
CA PHE A 1056 -17.82 -47.94 40.06
C PHE A 1056 -18.88 -48.82 40.73
N ALA A 1057 -19.25 -49.95 40.11
CA ALA A 1057 -20.16 -50.92 40.72
C ALA A 1057 -19.52 -51.59 41.95
N LEU A 1058 -18.23 -51.93 41.91
CA LEU A 1058 -17.47 -52.46 43.05
C LEU A 1058 -17.38 -51.44 44.19
N LEU A 1059 -17.01 -50.18 43.90
CA LEU A 1059 -16.96 -49.12 44.91
C LEU A 1059 -18.34 -48.92 45.57
N ARG A 1060 -19.43 -48.97 44.80
CA ARG A 1060 -20.79 -48.91 45.35
C ARG A 1060 -21.14 -50.14 46.20
N ALA A 1061 -20.71 -51.34 45.78
CA ALA A 1061 -20.93 -52.57 46.53
C ALA A 1061 -20.16 -52.60 47.87
N VAL A 1062 -19.00 -51.96 47.93
CA VAL A 1062 -18.18 -51.78 49.15
C VAL A 1062 -18.70 -50.63 50.04
N GLY A 1063 -19.74 -49.90 49.62
CA GLY A 1063 -20.42 -48.89 50.45
C GLY A 1063 -20.11 -47.43 50.13
N TYR A 1064 -19.39 -47.11 49.04
CA TYR A 1064 -19.13 -45.73 48.66
C TYR A 1064 -20.41 -45.04 48.11
N PRO A 1065 -20.80 -43.86 48.61
CA PRO A 1065 -21.95 -43.12 48.11
C PRO A 1065 -21.70 -42.57 46.70
N VAL A 1066 -22.78 -42.49 45.91
CA VAL A 1066 -22.75 -41.98 44.52
C VAL A 1066 -22.17 -40.56 44.44
N GLY A 1067 -22.35 -39.75 45.48
CA GLY A 1067 -21.75 -38.41 45.58
C GLY A 1067 -20.21 -38.41 45.60
N ILE A 1068 -19.59 -39.38 46.28
CA ILE A 1068 -18.11 -39.51 46.32
C ILE A 1068 -17.58 -39.99 44.96
N ILE A 1069 -18.27 -40.91 44.29
CA ILE A 1069 -17.91 -41.37 42.95
C ILE A 1069 -18.02 -40.23 41.93
N ARG A 1070 -19.09 -39.42 42.01
CA ARG A 1070 -19.24 -38.23 41.17
C ARG A 1070 -18.11 -37.22 41.45
N ARG A 1071 -17.78 -36.97 42.72
CA ARG A 1071 -16.67 -36.09 43.11
C ARG A 1071 -15.32 -36.59 42.60
N LEU A 1072 -15.09 -37.91 42.62
CA LEU A 1072 -13.89 -38.55 42.10
C LEU A 1072 -13.71 -38.27 40.60
N VAL A 1073 -14.75 -38.53 39.78
CA VAL A 1073 -14.67 -38.30 38.33
C VAL A 1073 -14.59 -36.80 37.99
N LEU A 1074 -15.27 -35.94 38.77
CA LEU A 1074 -15.14 -34.49 38.63
C LEU A 1074 -13.71 -34.02 38.94
N GLN A 1075 -13.11 -34.48 40.04
CA GLN A 1075 -11.74 -34.11 40.43
C GLN A 1075 -10.69 -34.62 39.44
N GLU A 1076 -10.87 -35.83 38.91
CA GLU A 1076 -10.01 -36.40 37.85
C GLU A 1076 -9.97 -35.48 36.62
N ASN A 1077 -11.15 -35.11 36.10
CA ASN A 1077 -11.24 -34.27 34.91
C ASN A 1077 -10.91 -32.80 35.18
N LEU A 1078 -11.13 -32.31 36.40
CA LEU A 1078 -10.70 -30.97 36.84
C LEU A 1078 -9.17 -30.84 36.77
N VAL A 1079 -8.43 -31.85 37.25
CA VAL A 1079 -6.96 -31.84 37.16
C VAL A 1079 -6.49 -31.82 35.70
N LEU A 1080 -7.11 -32.62 34.84
CA LEU A 1080 -6.76 -32.67 33.41
C LEU A 1080 -7.10 -31.35 32.69
N LEU A 1081 -8.23 -30.74 33.02
CA LEU A 1081 -8.66 -29.45 32.49
C LEU A 1081 -7.68 -28.34 32.88
N SER A 1082 -7.35 -28.24 34.17
CA SER A 1082 -6.39 -27.27 34.69
C SER A 1082 -5.00 -27.44 34.07
N LEU A 1083 -4.54 -28.69 33.90
CA LEU A 1083 -3.25 -28.99 33.31
C LEU A 1083 -3.20 -28.63 31.82
N GLY A 1084 -4.29 -28.85 31.08
CA GLY A 1084 -4.43 -28.42 29.70
C GLY A 1084 -4.35 -26.90 29.56
N VAL A 1085 -5.16 -26.17 30.32
CA VAL A 1085 -5.18 -24.70 30.31
C VAL A 1085 -3.81 -24.12 30.70
N ALA A 1086 -3.21 -24.62 31.79
CA ALA A 1086 -1.90 -24.15 32.25
C ALA A 1086 -0.79 -24.42 31.24
N LEU A 1087 -0.75 -25.63 30.65
CA LEU A 1087 0.27 -25.98 29.68
C LEU A 1087 0.11 -25.20 28.36
N GLY A 1088 -1.13 -25.02 27.90
CA GLY A 1088 -1.44 -24.21 26.73
C GLY A 1088 -1.05 -22.75 26.91
N LEU A 1089 -1.37 -22.16 28.07
CA LEU A 1089 -0.98 -20.80 28.42
C LEU A 1089 0.54 -20.64 28.49
N ALA A 1090 1.23 -21.56 29.16
CA ALA A 1090 2.69 -21.51 29.28
C ALA A 1090 3.36 -21.60 27.91
N ALA A 1091 2.93 -22.54 27.05
CA ALA A 1091 3.45 -22.65 25.70
C ALA A 1091 3.17 -21.41 24.85
N ALA A 1092 1.99 -20.78 24.99
CA ALA A 1092 1.64 -19.58 24.23
C ALA A 1092 2.46 -18.37 24.68
N VAL A 1093 2.58 -18.13 25.98
CA VAL A 1093 3.39 -17.02 26.51
C VAL A 1093 4.85 -17.17 26.10
N LEU A 1094 5.40 -18.39 26.17
CA LEU A 1094 6.78 -18.66 25.73
C LEU A 1094 6.95 -18.49 24.21
N SER A 1095 5.93 -18.85 23.42
CA SER A 1095 5.93 -18.64 21.97
C SER A 1095 5.94 -17.16 21.58
N VAL A 1096 5.31 -16.30 22.38
CA VAL A 1096 5.16 -14.86 22.11
C VAL A 1096 6.24 -14.05 22.82
N LEU A 1097 7.05 -14.66 23.69
CA LEU A 1097 8.12 -13.99 24.44
C LEU A 1097 9.04 -13.10 23.59
N PRO A 1098 9.49 -13.51 22.37
CA PRO A 1098 10.29 -12.64 21.52
C PRO A 1098 9.54 -11.36 21.11
N HIS A 1099 8.22 -11.47 20.86
CA HIS A 1099 7.38 -10.33 20.52
C HIS A 1099 7.19 -9.36 21.70
N LEU A 1100 7.09 -9.89 22.93
CA LEU A 1100 7.03 -9.07 24.16
C LEU A 1100 8.36 -8.38 24.44
N ALA A 1101 9.48 -9.07 24.23
CA ALA A 1101 10.82 -8.51 24.38
C ALA A 1101 11.08 -7.33 23.43
N LEU A 1102 10.41 -7.32 22.27
CA LEU A 1102 10.44 -6.24 21.27
C LEU A 1102 9.37 -5.16 21.53
N GLY A 1103 8.83 -5.08 22.76
CA GLY A 1103 7.88 -4.02 23.16
C GLY A 1103 6.41 -4.33 22.94
N GLY A 1104 6.03 -5.57 22.58
CA GLY A 1104 4.63 -5.99 22.53
C GLY A 1104 3.97 -6.08 23.91
N SER A 1105 2.66 -5.85 23.99
CA SER A 1105 1.86 -6.01 25.21
C SER A 1105 0.81 -7.11 25.05
N LEU A 1106 0.52 -7.84 26.14
CA LEU A 1106 -0.54 -8.84 26.21
C LEU A 1106 -1.77 -8.23 26.89
N PRO A 1107 -2.97 -8.29 26.29
CA PRO A 1107 -4.20 -7.83 26.93
C PRO A 1107 -4.66 -8.84 28.00
N TRP A 1108 -3.98 -8.85 29.16
CA TRP A 1108 -4.18 -9.81 30.25
C TRP A 1108 -5.64 -9.93 30.70
N LYS A 1109 -6.41 -8.84 30.64
CA LYS A 1109 -7.85 -8.86 30.94
C LYS A 1109 -8.63 -9.69 29.93
N GLY A 1110 -8.39 -9.51 28.63
CA GLY A 1110 -9.04 -10.27 27.56
C GLY A 1110 -8.68 -11.75 27.62
N VAL A 1111 -7.38 -12.04 27.78
CA VAL A 1111 -6.87 -13.39 27.99
C VAL A 1111 -7.52 -14.04 29.22
N GLY A 1112 -7.58 -13.33 30.36
CA GLY A 1112 -8.19 -13.85 31.59
C GLY A 1112 -9.67 -14.23 31.41
N ILE A 1113 -10.47 -13.35 30.79
CA ILE A 1113 -11.89 -13.63 30.49
C ILE A 1113 -12.03 -14.87 29.62
N LEU A 1114 -11.22 -14.97 28.57
CA LEU A 1114 -11.25 -16.10 27.65
C LEU A 1114 -10.90 -17.42 28.35
N LEU A 1115 -9.84 -17.45 29.16
CA LEU A 1115 -9.41 -18.64 29.91
C LEU A 1115 -10.47 -19.10 30.91
N VAL A 1116 -11.11 -18.16 31.62
CA VAL A 1116 -12.24 -18.47 32.52
C VAL A 1116 -13.40 -19.06 31.74
N GLY A 1117 -13.72 -18.53 30.55
CA GLY A 1117 -14.74 -19.08 29.66
C GLY A 1117 -14.45 -20.52 29.22
N VAL A 1118 -13.22 -20.78 28.74
CA VAL A 1118 -12.76 -22.14 28.36
C VAL A 1118 -12.92 -23.12 29.51
N PHE A 1119 -12.47 -22.72 30.70
CA PHE A 1119 -12.54 -23.54 31.91
C PHE A 1119 -13.99 -23.80 32.33
N ALA A 1120 -14.85 -22.78 32.32
CA ALA A 1120 -16.26 -22.90 32.68
C ALA A 1120 -17.00 -23.86 31.75
N VAL A 1121 -16.83 -23.74 30.43
CA VAL A 1121 -17.46 -24.63 29.45
C VAL A 1121 -16.95 -26.07 29.61
N GLY A 1122 -15.64 -26.25 29.79
CA GLY A 1122 -15.05 -27.56 30.08
C GLY A 1122 -15.68 -28.21 31.31
N MET A 1123 -15.84 -27.46 32.40
CA MET A 1123 -16.49 -27.93 33.63
C MET A 1123 -17.97 -28.27 33.43
N ILE A 1124 -18.71 -27.52 32.62
CA ILE A 1124 -20.10 -27.83 32.26
C ILE A 1124 -20.16 -29.17 31.53
N VAL A 1125 -19.31 -29.38 30.53
CA VAL A 1125 -19.26 -30.64 29.74
C VAL A 1125 -18.91 -31.82 30.64
N VAL A 1126 -17.89 -31.69 31.50
CA VAL A 1126 -17.52 -32.73 32.47
C VAL A 1126 -18.70 -33.02 33.41
N THR A 1127 -19.38 -31.99 33.91
CA THR A 1127 -20.51 -32.17 34.83
C THR A 1127 -21.70 -32.85 34.15
N LEU A 1128 -22.01 -32.51 32.91
CA LEU A 1128 -23.08 -33.15 32.13
C LEU A 1128 -22.75 -34.61 31.81
N ALA A 1129 -21.52 -34.88 31.35
CA ALA A 1129 -21.08 -36.25 31.05
C ALA A 1129 -21.07 -37.14 32.30
N THR A 1130 -20.65 -36.60 33.45
CA THR A 1130 -20.61 -37.35 34.73
C THR A 1130 -21.99 -37.57 35.34
N ARG A 1131 -22.99 -36.71 35.08
CA ARG A 1131 -24.38 -36.96 35.50
C ARG A 1131 -24.97 -38.24 34.89
N GLY A 1132 -24.58 -38.57 33.64
CA GLY A 1132 -25.01 -39.81 32.98
C GLY A 1132 -24.43 -41.09 33.62
N ALA A 1133 -23.23 -41.00 34.20
CA ALA A 1133 -22.54 -42.12 34.84
C ALA A 1133 -23.27 -42.70 36.07
N ALA A 1134 -24.01 -41.84 36.79
CA ALA A 1134 -24.66 -42.20 38.05
C ALA A 1134 -25.91 -43.10 37.89
N ARG A 1135 -26.41 -43.28 36.66
CA ARG A 1135 -27.64 -44.03 36.36
C ARG A 1135 -27.41 -45.49 35.97
N VAL A 1136 -26.18 -45.99 36.03
CA VAL A 1136 -25.87 -47.38 35.62
C VAL A 1136 -26.32 -48.40 36.69
N PRO A 1137 -27.13 -49.42 36.33
CA PRO A 1137 -27.58 -50.44 37.27
C PRO A 1137 -26.44 -51.38 37.72
N ILE A 1138 -26.31 -51.55 39.04
CA ILE A 1138 -25.20 -52.25 39.72
C ILE A 1138 -25.11 -53.74 39.33
N LEU A 1139 -26.23 -54.45 39.31
CA LEU A 1139 -26.29 -55.91 39.08
C LEU A 1139 -25.87 -56.31 37.66
N SER A 1140 -26.31 -55.55 36.65
CA SER A 1140 -25.91 -55.79 35.25
C SER A 1140 -24.46 -55.41 34.96
N ALA A 1141 -23.88 -54.52 35.76
CA ALA A 1141 -22.50 -54.07 35.65
C ALA A 1141 -21.51 -55.08 36.24
N LEU A 1142 -21.86 -55.76 37.33
CA LEU A 1142 -21.02 -56.79 37.98
C LEU A 1142 -21.05 -58.14 37.26
N ARG A 1143 -22.11 -58.45 36.50
CA ARG A 1143 -22.25 -59.71 35.72
C ARG A 1143 -21.57 -59.72 34.35
N LYS A 1144 -21.06 -58.58 33.88
CA LYS A 1144 -20.31 -58.51 32.62
C LYS A 1144 -18.86 -58.91 32.88
N GLU A 1145 -18.52 -60.17 32.57
CA GLU A 1145 -17.13 -60.61 32.36
C GLU A 1145 -16.68 -60.39 30.91
#